data_AF-A0A1X6P222-F1
#
_entry.id   AF-A0A1X6P222-F1
#
_cell.length_a   1.000
_cell.length_b   1.000
_cell.length_c   1.000
_cell.angle_alpha   90.00
_cell.angle_beta   90.00
_cell.angle_gamma   90.00
#
_symmetry.space_group_name_H-M   'P 1'
#
loop_
_entity.id
_entity.type
_entity.pdbx_description
1 polymer ?
#
loop_
_entity_poly.entity_id
_entity_poly.type
_entity_poly.pdbx_seq_one_letter_code
_entity_poly.pdbx_strand_id
1 'polypeptide(L)'
;MAPFYGASALDSEAAASVISTRGGPFCLLAHSSSLTSGRNGTTLTSRASGLNRAANKWVRNGVVNGAPNGEAGGSALSRPLMFTLRPPTVHCPSGCQDVNDAVAEAWARGGGAAWLPGAPAVNYSPAEGGCFSLATADGGPLSDAALSAALDSIESAALDACVSRHLVEGGDDRLHLANGVNRYFCAPVSPPMDTILRGACTCSPPTPAGWHAARGLLRDLWTGCTTFEEATVAVRKRLPAALGLEPHMLPAAEHDIQVVLHPSGSDAELVPLAIAEARAAEVGCSRVINIIAAAGEVGSGTAPAAGGRHFSAFPPIGDRVPLDGVAAGFSPTTTVVELAPRSSNGRVLTDYDQRVVAAVVAAEAEAAAAGEAAPFFVLHAVDGSKTGLRVPSVSAIDALRTRLGPRVLLVLDACQCRSDAAELAWYLGRGAVVLVTASKFFAAPGFCGAVLVPPSAAGPLSTVPTEAIPRGFRDYLTCSEVPHAMPALRGALPAGPNNIGLLLRWECGLTEMELYAKQRSCLDAPIRAWVRRVKALVRTREPRLSLLDECDDCAVAAGTTGATRVGGVNTIVSIKFLSGCGEGLLTAADLRKLHRYLTCDASTALPPTASAEERAAVVPVCMVGQPVKLGPYGVLRLAMSAPLARKVATPAGLAEALEQDAVVLDKMVILGRYCDVLA
;
A
#
# COMPACT_ATOMS: atom_id res chain seq x y z
N MET A 1 -18.89 -4.49 -15.49
CA MET A 1 -20.27 -4.61 -15.01
C MET A 1 -20.35 -5.85 -14.15
N ALA A 2 -20.58 -5.71 -12.85
CA ALA A 2 -20.82 -6.82 -11.92
C ALA A 2 -21.73 -6.29 -10.80
N PRO A 3 -22.92 -6.88 -10.56
CA PRO A 3 -23.72 -6.55 -9.40
C PRO A 3 -23.56 -7.59 -8.26
N PHE A 4 -23.28 -7.04 -7.08
CA PHE A 4 -23.88 -7.27 -5.76
C PHE A 4 -24.16 -8.66 -5.16
N TYR A 5 -23.73 -8.73 -3.90
CA TYR A 5 -24.10 -9.63 -2.82
C TYR A 5 -25.61 -9.69 -2.60
N GLY A 6 -26.15 -10.90 -2.57
CA GLY A 6 -27.47 -11.22 -2.02
C GLY A 6 -27.38 -12.59 -1.36
N ALA A 7 -27.64 -12.65 -0.05
CA ALA A 7 -27.72 -13.90 0.68
C ALA A 7 -29.11 -14.51 0.50
N SER A 8 -29.24 -15.65 -0.20
CA SER A 8 -30.05 -16.82 0.23
C SER A 8 -30.15 -17.89 -0.87
N ALA A 9 -30.16 -19.15 -0.42
CA ALA A 9 -30.64 -20.37 -1.06
C ALA A 9 -29.76 -21.02 -2.16
N LEU A 10 -28.83 -21.87 -1.71
CA LEU A 10 -28.31 -23.00 -2.49
C LEU A 10 -28.87 -24.28 -1.88
N ASP A 11 -29.79 -24.93 -2.58
CA ASP A 11 -30.09 -26.34 -2.37
C ASP A 11 -30.04 -27.04 -3.74
N SER A 12 -29.44 -28.24 -3.72
CA SER A 12 -29.19 -29.20 -4.81
C SER A 12 -27.89 -29.05 -5.62
N GLU A 13 -26.78 -29.58 -5.08
CA GLU A 13 -25.69 -30.15 -5.87
C GLU A 13 -25.39 -31.59 -5.42
N ALA A 14 -25.13 -32.44 -6.41
CA ALA A 14 -24.79 -33.86 -6.24
C ALA A 14 -23.55 -34.04 -5.35
N ALA A 15 -23.50 -35.17 -4.63
CA ALA A 15 -22.49 -35.47 -3.62
C ALA A 15 -21.04 -35.41 -4.14
N ALA A 16 -20.41 -34.24 -4.01
CA ALA A 16 -18.97 -34.05 -4.15
C ALA A 16 -18.29 -34.27 -2.79
N SER A 17 -17.24 -35.08 -2.75
CA SER A 17 -16.45 -35.28 -1.53
C SER A 17 -15.44 -34.14 -1.37
N VAL A 18 -15.63 -33.31 -0.34
CA VAL A 18 -14.67 -32.28 0.07
C VAL A 18 -13.46 -32.96 0.73
N ILE A 19 -12.29 -32.91 0.12
CA ILE A 19 -11.04 -33.33 0.78
C ILE A 19 -10.50 -32.13 1.57
N SER A 20 -10.78 -32.11 2.88
CA SER A 20 -10.12 -31.19 3.81
C SER A 20 -8.81 -31.81 4.29
N THR A 21 -7.73 -31.02 4.26
CA THR A 21 -6.38 -31.51 4.53
C THR A 21 -5.84 -30.78 5.74
N ARG A 22 -5.96 -31.38 6.93
CA ARG A 22 -5.17 -30.92 8.08
C ARG A 22 -3.70 -31.27 7.81
N GLY A 23 -2.99 -30.32 7.22
CA GLY A 23 -1.56 -30.44 6.92
C GLY A 23 -1.07 -29.59 5.75
N GLY A 24 -1.96 -29.09 4.88
CA GLY A 24 -1.60 -28.44 3.62
C GLY A 24 -2.59 -27.34 3.25
N PRO A 25 -2.15 -26.33 2.46
CA PRO A 25 -2.83 -25.04 2.39
C PRO A 25 -4.06 -24.97 1.46
N PHE A 26 -4.51 -26.04 0.81
CA PHE A 26 -5.66 -25.96 -0.11
C PHE A 26 -6.69 -27.06 0.15
N CYS A 27 -7.95 -26.75 -0.16
CA CYS A 27 -8.98 -27.76 -0.40
C CYS A 27 -8.96 -28.14 -1.88
N LEU A 28 -8.54 -29.38 -2.19
CA LEU A 28 -8.68 -29.97 -3.51
C LEU A 28 -10.06 -30.63 -3.61
N LEU A 29 -10.86 -30.22 -4.60
CA LEU A 29 -12.09 -30.96 -4.94
C LEU A 29 -11.75 -31.95 -6.05
N ALA A 30 -11.81 -33.23 -5.71
CA ALA A 30 -11.68 -34.31 -6.66
C ALA A 30 -13.04 -34.57 -7.34
N HIS A 31 -13.07 -34.57 -8.67
CA HIS A 31 -14.25 -34.99 -9.43
C HIS A 31 -14.25 -36.52 -9.55
N SER A 32 -15.24 -37.19 -8.95
CA SER A 32 -15.45 -38.63 -9.17
C SER A 32 -16.47 -38.86 -10.28
N SER A 33 -16.09 -39.61 -11.31
CA SER A 33 -17.02 -40.12 -12.32
C SER A 33 -17.72 -41.39 -11.77
N SER A 34 -18.99 -41.23 -11.39
CA SER A 34 -20.05 -42.25 -11.19
C SER A 34 -19.66 -43.68 -10.77
N LEU A 35 -20.04 -44.11 -9.56
CA LEU A 35 -20.27 -45.53 -9.23
C LEU A 35 -21.41 -45.69 -8.21
N THR A 36 -22.37 -46.55 -8.55
CA THR A 36 -23.60 -46.88 -7.82
C THR A 36 -23.36 -47.56 -6.46
N SER A 37 -24.35 -47.38 -5.57
CA SER A 37 -24.40 -47.78 -4.15
C SER A 37 -24.03 -49.24 -3.83
N GLY A 38 -23.31 -49.43 -2.72
CA GLY A 38 -23.24 -50.70 -1.99
C GLY A 38 -22.97 -50.45 -0.50
N ARG A 39 -23.93 -50.81 0.37
CA ARG A 39 -23.83 -50.76 1.83
C ARG A 39 -22.89 -51.85 2.35
N ASN A 40 -21.95 -51.50 3.23
CA ASN A 40 -21.77 -52.09 4.57
C ASN A 40 -20.51 -51.52 5.24
N GLY A 41 -20.63 -51.15 6.51
CA GLY A 41 -19.55 -50.57 7.30
C GLY A 41 -18.80 -51.60 8.15
N THR A 42 -17.52 -51.32 8.38
CA THR A 42 -16.77 -51.75 9.57
C THR A 42 -15.48 -50.94 9.70
N THR A 43 -15.23 -50.43 10.90
CA THR A 43 -14.04 -49.69 11.33
C THR A 43 -12.93 -50.67 11.74
N LEU A 44 -11.69 -50.49 11.29
CA LEU A 44 -10.51 -51.15 11.87
C LEU A 44 -9.24 -50.30 11.68
N THR A 45 -8.53 -50.10 12.79
CA THR A 45 -7.24 -49.42 12.94
C THR A 45 -6.07 -50.38 12.69
N SER A 46 -5.05 -50.01 11.90
CA SER A 46 -3.70 -50.59 12.04
C SER A 46 -2.59 -49.65 11.54
N ARG A 47 -1.43 -49.75 12.22
CA ARG A 47 -0.18 -49.02 11.98
C ARG A 47 0.63 -49.69 10.86
N ALA A 48 1.16 -48.93 9.88
CA ALA A 48 2.40 -49.30 9.17
C ALA A 48 3.04 -48.13 8.36
N SER A 49 4.37 -48.07 8.50
CA SER A 49 5.47 -47.56 7.63
C SER A 49 5.31 -46.34 6.70
N GLY A 50 6.27 -45.40 6.84
CA GLY A 50 7.01 -44.70 5.77
C GLY A 50 6.28 -43.73 4.82
N LEU A 51 5.12 -44.13 4.28
CA LEU A 51 4.27 -43.45 3.29
C LEU A 51 3.54 -42.20 3.82
N ASN A 52 3.76 -41.83 5.08
CA ASN A 52 2.86 -40.97 5.86
C ASN A 52 3.31 -39.51 6.03
N ARG A 53 4.28 -38.98 5.27
CA ARG A 53 4.70 -37.55 5.43
C ARG A 53 4.42 -36.64 4.24
N ALA A 54 4.62 -37.09 3.00
CA ALA A 54 4.33 -36.26 1.82
C ALA A 54 2.82 -36.25 1.49
N ALA A 55 2.17 -37.43 1.49
CA ALA A 55 0.74 -37.56 1.21
C ALA A 55 -0.18 -37.02 2.34
N ASN A 56 0.28 -37.05 3.60
CA ASN A 56 -0.49 -36.52 4.74
C ASN A 56 -0.57 -34.98 4.77
N LYS A 57 0.26 -34.28 4.00
CA LYS A 57 0.18 -32.82 3.90
C LYS A 57 -1.08 -32.41 3.12
N TRP A 58 -1.57 -33.21 2.17
CA TRP A 58 -2.61 -32.78 1.22
C TRP A 58 -3.82 -33.71 1.08
N VAL A 59 -3.93 -34.78 1.86
CA VAL A 59 -5.13 -35.63 1.87
C VAL A 59 -5.33 -36.22 3.26
N ARG A 60 -6.31 -35.75 4.04
CA ARG A 60 -6.91 -36.55 5.12
C ARG A 60 -8.34 -36.09 5.47
N ASN A 61 -9.26 -36.38 4.55
CA ASN A 61 -10.43 -37.24 4.77
C ASN A 61 -11.34 -37.22 3.53
N GLY A 62 -11.46 -38.37 2.83
CA GLY A 62 -12.64 -38.71 2.02
C GLY A 62 -12.46 -38.92 0.51
N VAL A 63 -12.42 -40.21 0.11
CA VAL A 63 -12.76 -40.80 -1.21
C VAL A 63 -11.72 -40.73 -2.34
N VAL A 64 -10.78 -41.69 -2.33
CA VAL A 64 -10.26 -42.29 -3.57
C VAL A 64 -10.78 -43.74 -3.60
N ASN A 65 -11.81 -44.00 -4.39
CA ASN A 65 -12.29 -45.38 -4.60
C ASN A 65 -11.38 -46.07 -5.62
N GLY A 66 -10.62 -47.08 -5.18
CA GLY A 66 -9.91 -48.00 -6.07
C GLY A 66 -8.69 -48.65 -5.42
N ALA A 67 -8.90 -49.62 -4.52
CA ALA A 67 -7.88 -50.63 -4.24
C ALA A 67 -8.54 -52.01 -4.46
N PRO A 68 -8.14 -52.79 -5.48
CA PRO A 68 -8.39 -54.22 -5.45
C PRO A 68 -7.43 -54.84 -4.44
N ASN A 69 -7.93 -55.79 -3.65
CA ASN A 69 -7.15 -56.58 -2.71
C ASN A 69 -5.91 -57.18 -3.40
N GLY A 70 -4.73 -57.06 -2.76
CA GLY A 70 -3.60 -57.93 -3.05
C GLY A 70 -2.25 -57.23 -3.14
N GLU A 71 -1.37 -57.61 -2.21
CA GLU A 71 0.09 -57.58 -2.28
C GLU A 71 0.85 -56.24 -2.16
N ALA A 72 1.94 -56.32 -1.40
CA ALA A 72 2.86 -55.24 -1.12
C ALA A 72 3.66 -54.85 -2.36
N GLY A 73 3.25 -53.79 -3.04
CA GLY A 73 3.96 -53.15 -4.14
C GLY A 73 3.54 -51.68 -4.25
N GLY A 74 4.49 -50.78 -4.52
CA GLY A 74 4.30 -49.32 -4.47
C GLY A 74 3.06 -48.85 -5.24
N SER A 75 2.16 -48.12 -4.55
CA SER A 75 0.87 -47.71 -5.11
C SER A 75 1.03 -46.53 -6.05
N ALA A 76 1.15 -46.85 -7.33
CA ALA A 76 1.35 -45.91 -8.41
C ALA A 76 -0.04 -45.57 -9.02
N LEU A 77 -0.45 -44.29 -9.07
CA LEU A 77 -1.79 -43.86 -9.55
C LEU A 77 -1.97 -44.19 -11.04
N SER A 78 -2.91 -45.06 -11.39
CA SER A 78 -3.18 -45.52 -12.78
C SER A 78 -4.17 -44.64 -13.56
N ARG A 79 -4.69 -43.55 -12.95
CA ARG A 79 -5.62 -42.59 -13.57
C ARG A 79 -5.11 -41.15 -13.38
N PRO A 80 -5.41 -40.24 -14.32
CA PRO A 80 -5.04 -38.84 -14.17
C PRO A 80 -5.70 -38.25 -12.92
N LEU A 81 -4.91 -37.54 -12.10
CA LEU A 81 -5.42 -36.84 -10.92
C LEU A 81 -6.08 -35.53 -11.38
N MET A 82 -7.38 -35.39 -11.14
CA MET A 82 -8.15 -34.20 -11.50
C MET A 82 -8.54 -33.38 -10.28
N PHE A 83 -8.32 -32.06 -10.32
CA PHE A 83 -8.67 -31.15 -9.22
C PHE A 83 -8.83 -29.70 -9.67
N THR A 84 -9.51 -28.90 -8.85
CA THR A 84 -9.57 -27.43 -8.97
C THR A 84 -8.94 -26.80 -7.74
N LEU A 85 -8.22 -25.69 -7.90
CA LEU A 85 -7.66 -24.97 -6.75
C LEU A 85 -8.75 -24.09 -6.12
N ARG A 86 -8.82 -24.15 -4.80
CA ARG A 86 -9.63 -23.24 -3.97
C ARG A 86 -8.75 -22.67 -2.86
N PRO A 87 -8.03 -21.57 -3.14
CA PRO A 87 -7.19 -20.92 -2.14
C PRO A 87 -8.03 -20.47 -0.92
N PRO A 88 -7.58 -20.70 0.32
CA PRO A 88 -8.38 -20.41 1.53
C PRO A 88 -8.80 -18.95 1.69
N THR A 89 -8.04 -18.02 1.12
CA THR A 89 -8.27 -16.57 1.21
C THR A 89 -9.08 -16.01 0.04
N VAL A 90 -9.49 -16.85 -0.92
CA VAL A 90 -10.31 -16.45 -2.07
C VAL A 90 -11.68 -17.11 -1.94
N HIS A 91 -12.68 -16.32 -1.58
CA HIS A 91 -14.01 -16.84 -1.20
C HIS A 91 -15.03 -16.82 -2.34
N CYS A 92 -14.81 -16.04 -3.41
CA CYS A 92 -15.74 -15.96 -4.53
C CYS A 92 -15.36 -16.95 -5.65
N PRO A 93 -16.33 -17.66 -6.28
CA PRO A 93 -16.05 -18.62 -7.35
C PRO A 93 -15.30 -18.03 -8.54
N SER A 94 -15.66 -16.82 -8.98
CA SER A 94 -14.95 -16.12 -10.05
C SER A 94 -13.50 -15.82 -9.68
N GLY A 95 -13.24 -15.47 -8.42
CA GLY A 95 -11.87 -15.24 -7.96
C GLY A 95 -11.04 -16.52 -7.94
N CYS A 96 -11.62 -17.66 -7.57
CA CYS A 96 -10.94 -18.95 -7.67
C CYS A 96 -10.63 -19.30 -9.13
N GLN A 97 -11.55 -19.02 -10.05
CA GLN A 97 -11.35 -19.22 -11.48
C GLN A 97 -10.21 -18.35 -12.01
N ASP A 98 -10.17 -17.06 -11.69
CA ASP A 98 -9.07 -16.15 -12.07
C ASP A 98 -7.71 -16.69 -11.60
N VAL A 99 -7.64 -17.23 -10.38
CA VAL A 99 -6.41 -17.84 -9.83
C VAL A 99 -6.04 -19.09 -10.61
N ASN A 100 -7.00 -19.96 -10.94
CA ASN A 100 -6.75 -21.16 -11.73
C ASN A 100 -6.20 -20.82 -13.11
N ASP A 101 -6.80 -19.84 -13.80
CA ASP A 101 -6.34 -19.35 -15.11
C ASP A 101 -4.89 -18.82 -15.01
N ALA A 102 -4.60 -18.00 -13.99
CA ALA A 102 -3.26 -17.46 -13.77
C ALA A 102 -2.20 -18.54 -13.49
N VAL A 103 -2.55 -19.59 -12.72
CA VAL A 103 -1.66 -20.73 -12.45
C VAL A 103 -1.40 -21.52 -13.72
N ALA A 104 -2.43 -21.76 -14.54
CA ALA A 104 -2.29 -22.47 -15.81
C ALA A 104 -1.38 -21.70 -16.78
N GLU A 105 -1.52 -20.38 -16.88
CA GLU A 105 -0.62 -19.55 -17.67
C GLU A 105 0.83 -19.59 -17.17
N ALA A 106 1.03 -19.49 -15.85
CA ALA A 106 2.36 -19.58 -15.26
C ALA A 106 3.03 -20.92 -15.56
N TRP A 107 2.25 -22.01 -15.53
CA TRP A 107 2.71 -23.34 -15.91
C TRP A 107 3.09 -23.41 -17.39
N ALA A 108 2.24 -22.90 -18.29
CA ALA A 108 2.48 -22.88 -19.74
C ALA A 108 3.75 -22.12 -20.12
N ARG A 109 4.12 -21.08 -19.35
CA ARG A 109 5.36 -20.32 -19.52
C ARG A 109 6.62 -21.02 -18.95
N GLY A 110 6.51 -22.27 -18.50
CA GLY A 110 7.63 -23.08 -18.00
C GLY A 110 7.87 -22.99 -16.50
N GLY A 111 6.89 -22.52 -15.72
CA GLY A 111 6.97 -22.30 -14.26
C GLY A 111 6.94 -23.56 -13.37
N GLY A 112 7.22 -24.74 -13.91
CA GLY A 112 7.15 -26.00 -13.16
C GLY A 112 8.07 -27.09 -13.71
N ALA A 113 8.03 -28.26 -13.09
CA ALA A 113 8.91 -29.43 -13.33
C ALA A 113 8.91 -30.00 -14.76
N ALA A 114 8.41 -29.27 -15.76
CA ALA A 114 8.37 -29.62 -17.20
C ALA A 114 9.73 -30.03 -17.81
N TRP A 115 10.84 -29.83 -17.07
CA TRP A 115 12.19 -30.16 -17.50
C TRP A 115 12.79 -31.41 -16.83
N LEU A 116 12.08 -32.05 -15.89
CA LEU A 116 12.52 -33.28 -15.24
C LEU A 116 12.02 -34.52 -16.01
N PRO A 117 12.91 -35.46 -16.42
CA PRO A 117 12.49 -36.74 -16.98
C PRO A 117 11.54 -37.47 -16.02
N GLY A 118 10.31 -37.77 -16.45
CA GLY A 118 9.28 -38.42 -15.63
C GLY A 118 8.35 -37.47 -14.85
N ALA A 119 8.42 -36.16 -15.07
CA ALA A 119 7.45 -35.21 -14.51
C ALA A 119 6.05 -35.36 -15.12
N PRO A 120 4.97 -35.14 -14.34
CA PRO A 120 3.62 -35.08 -14.88
C PRO A 120 3.47 -33.95 -15.91
N ALA A 121 2.78 -34.25 -17.01
CA ALA A 121 2.06 -33.25 -17.78
C ALA A 121 0.92 -32.68 -16.91
N VAL A 122 0.84 -31.35 -16.85
CA VAL A 122 -0.26 -30.61 -16.22
C VAL A 122 -1.10 -30.04 -17.33
N ASN A 123 -2.33 -30.51 -17.46
CA ASN A 123 -3.31 -29.95 -18.39
C ASN A 123 -4.32 -29.13 -17.61
N TYR A 124 -4.82 -28.07 -18.23
CA TYR A 124 -5.83 -27.20 -17.66
C TYR A 124 -7.00 -27.06 -18.62
N SER A 125 -8.22 -27.29 -18.14
CA SER A 125 -9.44 -27.17 -18.94
C SER A 125 -10.34 -26.05 -18.39
N PRO A 126 -10.31 -24.85 -19.01
CA PRO A 126 -11.24 -23.78 -18.66
C PRO A 126 -12.70 -24.18 -18.87
N ALA A 127 -12.98 -24.97 -19.93
CA ALA A 127 -14.32 -25.41 -20.30
C ALA A 127 -14.96 -26.41 -19.31
N GLU A 128 -14.13 -27.09 -18.50
CA GLU A 128 -14.56 -28.02 -17.45
C GLU A 128 -14.45 -27.38 -16.05
N GLY A 129 -14.81 -26.10 -15.93
CA GLY A 129 -14.82 -25.39 -14.64
C GLY A 129 -13.44 -25.11 -14.06
N GLY A 130 -12.42 -25.00 -14.92
CA GLY A 130 -11.04 -24.72 -14.49
C GLY A 130 -10.38 -25.91 -13.79
N CYS A 131 -10.56 -27.12 -14.34
CA CYS A 131 -9.98 -28.34 -13.79
C CYS A 131 -8.54 -28.56 -14.28
N PHE A 132 -7.63 -28.87 -13.34
CA PHE A 132 -6.28 -29.35 -13.62
C PHE A 132 -6.28 -30.88 -13.71
N SER A 133 -5.52 -31.45 -14.65
CA SER A 133 -5.22 -32.88 -14.70
C SER A 133 -3.71 -33.15 -14.71
N LEU A 134 -3.27 -34.07 -13.85
CA LEU A 134 -1.89 -34.56 -13.80
C LEU A 134 -1.80 -35.96 -14.37
N ALA A 135 -0.99 -36.16 -15.41
CA ALA A 135 -0.72 -37.45 -16.03
C ALA A 135 0.75 -37.55 -16.45
N THR A 136 1.34 -38.74 -16.46
CA THR A 136 2.64 -38.96 -17.11
C THR A 136 2.49 -38.89 -18.64
N ALA A 137 3.58 -38.57 -19.34
CA ALA A 137 3.58 -38.47 -20.80
C ALA A 137 3.27 -39.81 -21.51
N ASP A 138 3.58 -40.94 -20.86
CA ASP A 138 3.37 -42.31 -21.37
C ASP A 138 2.09 -42.96 -20.82
N GLY A 139 1.31 -42.24 -20.00
CA GLY A 139 0.13 -42.80 -19.31
C GLY A 139 0.46 -43.82 -18.23
N GLY A 140 1.76 -43.99 -17.90
CA GLY A 140 2.22 -44.78 -16.77
C GLY A 140 1.92 -44.11 -15.42
N PRO A 141 2.19 -44.78 -14.30
CA PRO A 141 1.81 -44.21 -13.03
C PRO A 141 2.77 -43.10 -12.56
N LEU A 142 2.22 -42.12 -11.84
CA LEU A 142 2.99 -41.01 -11.26
C LEU A 142 3.83 -41.48 -10.06
N SER A 143 5.13 -41.17 -10.07
CA SER A 143 5.96 -41.36 -8.88
C SER A 143 5.65 -40.30 -7.80
N ASP A 144 5.83 -40.67 -6.53
CA ASP A 144 5.61 -39.77 -5.39
C ASP A 144 6.44 -38.48 -5.49
N ALA A 145 7.69 -38.60 -5.93
CA ALA A 145 8.58 -37.45 -6.10
C ALA A 145 8.09 -36.50 -7.20
N ALA A 146 7.64 -37.05 -8.34
CA ALA A 146 7.13 -36.27 -9.45
C ALA A 146 5.79 -35.60 -9.10
N LEU A 147 4.91 -36.29 -8.37
CA LEU A 147 3.65 -35.73 -7.88
C LEU A 147 3.90 -34.61 -6.86
N SER A 148 4.79 -34.80 -5.89
CA SER A 148 5.15 -33.76 -4.91
C SER A 148 5.71 -32.53 -5.59
N ALA A 149 6.66 -32.69 -6.51
CA ALA A 149 7.26 -31.57 -7.23
C ALA A 149 6.23 -30.77 -8.05
N ALA A 150 5.26 -31.44 -8.67
CA ALA A 150 4.19 -30.79 -9.42
C ALA A 150 3.24 -30.02 -8.48
N LEU A 151 2.81 -30.62 -7.38
CA LEU A 151 1.95 -29.97 -6.40
C LEU A 151 2.65 -28.77 -5.73
N ASP A 152 3.93 -28.88 -5.38
CA ASP A 152 4.71 -27.78 -4.79
C ASP A 152 4.85 -26.60 -5.78
N SER A 153 5.01 -26.89 -7.06
CA SER A 153 5.07 -25.87 -8.12
C SER A 153 3.71 -25.21 -8.37
N ILE A 154 2.63 -25.98 -8.36
CA ILE A 154 1.25 -25.46 -8.46
C ILE A 154 0.90 -24.61 -7.24
N GLU A 155 1.24 -25.06 -6.03
CA GLU A 155 1.12 -24.27 -4.79
C GLU A 155 1.89 -22.96 -4.92
N SER A 156 3.12 -23.00 -5.43
CA SER A 156 3.94 -21.81 -5.61
C SER A 156 3.30 -20.80 -6.56
N ALA A 157 2.82 -21.26 -7.72
CA ALA A 157 2.15 -20.40 -8.70
C ALA A 157 0.84 -19.82 -8.13
N ALA A 158 0.08 -20.62 -7.38
CA ALA A 158 -1.14 -20.19 -6.75
C ALA A 158 -0.89 -19.15 -5.65
N LEU A 159 0.18 -19.30 -4.86
CA LEU A 159 0.62 -18.28 -3.91
C LEU A 159 0.94 -16.97 -4.62
N ASP A 160 1.71 -17.00 -5.70
CA ASP A 160 2.06 -15.79 -6.46
C ASP A 160 0.82 -15.10 -7.06
N ALA A 161 -0.11 -15.89 -7.62
CA ALA A 161 -1.38 -15.38 -8.14
C ALA A 161 -2.25 -14.74 -7.04
N CYS A 162 -2.35 -15.38 -5.87
CA CYS A 162 -3.13 -14.85 -4.75
C CYS A 162 -2.48 -13.63 -4.09
N VAL A 163 -1.14 -13.57 -3.97
CA VAL A 163 -0.45 -12.35 -3.50
C VAL A 163 -0.76 -11.20 -4.46
N SER A 164 -0.56 -11.40 -5.76
CA SER A 164 -0.87 -10.40 -6.80
C SER A 164 -2.30 -9.89 -6.68
N ARG A 165 -3.27 -10.80 -6.53
CA ARG A 165 -4.67 -10.47 -6.32
C ARG A 165 -4.91 -9.65 -5.05
N HIS A 166 -4.45 -10.13 -3.90
CA HIS A 166 -4.72 -9.49 -2.62
C HIS A 166 -4.07 -8.10 -2.53
N LEU A 167 -2.93 -7.87 -3.18
CA LEU A 167 -2.28 -6.55 -3.19
C LEU A 167 -3.16 -5.43 -3.76
N VAL A 168 -4.20 -5.75 -4.54
CA VAL A 168 -5.17 -4.77 -5.11
C VAL A 168 -6.54 -4.78 -4.44
N GLU A 169 -6.72 -5.56 -3.37
CA GLU A 169 -7.96 -5.62 -2.59
C GLU A 169 -7.88 -4.75 -1.33
N GLY A 170 -9.06 -4.42 -0.76
CA GLY A 170 -9.17 -3.72 0.53
C GLY A 170 -8.61 -2.29 0.53
N GLY A 171 -8.80 -1.58 -0.58
CA GLY A 171 -8.55 -0.15 -0.74
C GLY A 171 -9.58 0.44 -1.69
N ASP A 172 -9.37 1.68 -2.16
CA ASP A 172 -10.34 2.36 -3.03
C ASP A 172 -10.07 2.15 -4.53
N ASP A 173 -10.79 2.91 -5.36
CA ASP A 173 -10.73 2.84 -6.81
C ASP A 173 -9.35 3.12 -7.44
N ARG A 174 -8.37 3.61 -6.68
CA ARG A 174 -6.99 3.80 -7.13
C ARG A 174 -6.20 2.49 -7.14
N LEU A 175 -6.65 1.43 -6.45
CA LEU A 175 -6.10 0.07 -6.57
C LEU A 175 -6.64 -0.71 -7.77
N HIS A 176 -7.81 -0.34 -8.30
CA HIS A 176 -8.39 -1.02 -9.44
C HIS A 176 -7.46 -0.99 -10.64
N LEU A 177 -7.35 -2.14 -11.31
CA LEU A 177 -6.46 -2.33 -12.43
C LEU A 177 -7.14 -1.94 -13.75
N ALA A 178 -6.40 -1.25 -14.60
CA ALA A 178 -6.68 -1.06 -16.01
C ALA A 178 -5.44 -1.49 -16.79
N ASN A 179 -5.58 -2.44 -17.72
CA ASN A 179 -4.47 -3.02 -18.48
C ASN A 179 -3.34 -3.57 -17.58
N GLY A 180 -3.70 -4.25 -16.49
CA GLY A 180 -2.74 -4.90 -15.57
C GLY A 180 -2.03 -3.97 -14.57
N VAL A 181 -2.31 -2.67 -14.60
CA VAL A 181 -1.72 -1.68 -13.68
C VAL A 181 -2.77 -0.82 -13.00
N ASN A 182 -2.46 -0.31 -11.80
CA ASN A 182 -3.34 0.58 -11.07
C ASN A 182 -3.26 2.05 -11.57
N ARG A 183 -3.97 2.99 -10.93
CA ARG A 183 -3.92 4.42 -11.31
C ARG A 183 -2.55 5.09 -11.18
N TYR A 184 -1.61 4.43 -10.51
CA TYR A 184 -0.22 4.86 -10.37
C TYR A 184 0.72 4.16 -11.37
N PHE A 185 0.16 3.41 -12.32
CA PHE A 185 0.88 2.56 -13.29
C PHE A 185 1.74 1.46 -12.63
N CYS A 186 1.44 1.10 -11.37
CA CYS A 186 2.09 -0.01 -10.69
C CYS A 186 1.31 -1.30 -10.97
N ALA A 187 2.00 -2.32 -11.46
CA ALA A 187 1.49 -3.68 -11.48
C ALA A 187 1.55 -4.27 -10.06
N PRO A 188 0.65 -5.19 -9.68
CA PRO A 188 0.67 -5.84 -8.37
C PRO A 188 1.67 -6.99 -8.29
N VAL A 189 2.83 -6.85 -8.94
CA VAL A 189 3.91 -7.83 -8.98
C VAL A 189 5.25 -7.10 -8.94
N SER A 190 6.32 -7.82 -8.60
CA SER A 190 7.68 -7.23 -8.67
C SER A 190 7.97 -6.83 -10.12
N PRO A 191 8.48 -5.61 -10.37
CA PRO A 191 8.74 -5.16 -11.73
C PRO A 191 9.97 -5.88 -12.33
N PRO A 192 10.08 -5.93 -13.67
CA PRO A 192 11.29 -6.38 -14.35
C PRO A 192 12.55 -5.63 -13.88
N MET A 193 13.70 -6.30 -13.92
CA MET A 193 14.97 -5.79 -13.37
C MET A 193 15.49 -4.51 -14.06
N ASP A 194 15.09 -4.28 -15.31
CA ASP A 194 15.43 -3.11 -16.12
C ASP A 194 14.50 -1.90 -15.88
N THR A 195 13.44 -2.06 -15.08
CA THR A 195 12.54 -0.95 -14.72
C THR A 195 13.24 0.00 -13.75
N ILE A 196 13.31 1.30 -14.10
CA ILE A 196 13.92 2.32 -13.26
C ILE A 196 12.86 2.91 -12.31
N LEU A 197 13.03 2.68 -11.00
CA LEU A 197 12.08 3.12 -9.97
C LEU A 197 12.56 4.39 -9.25
N ARG A 198 11.83 5.50 -9.41
CA ARG A 198 11.99 6.81 -8.73
C ARG A 198 10.65 7.41 -8.26
N GLY A 199 9.59 6.58 -8.21
CA GLY A 199 8.21 6.96 -7.90
C GLY A 199 7.83 6.93 -6.41
N ALA A 200 8.79 6.67 -5.52
CA ALA A 200 8.61 6.42 -4.07
C ALA A 200 8.11 7.63 -3.24
N CYS A 201 7.45 8.59 -3.87
CA CYS A 201 6.76 9.71 -3.23
C CYS A 201 5.25 9.74 -3.57
N THR A 202 4.78 8.71 -4.29
CA THR A 202 3.38 8.47 -4.68
C THR A 202 2.98 7.03 -4.38
N CYS A 203 3.58 6.06 -5.07
CA CYS A 203 3.31 4.62 -4.97
C CYS A 203 4.50 3.85 -5.55
N SER A 204 4.70 2.60 -5.12
CA SER A 204 5.70 1.68 -5.70
C SER A 204 5.06 0.31 -5.96
N PRO A 205 5.56 -0.48 -6.93
CA PRO A 205 5.28 -1.92 -6.96
C PRO A 205 5.99 -2.62 -5.80
N PRO A 206 5.59 -3.85 -5.41
CA PRO A 206 6.30 -4.59 -4.37
C PRO A 206 7.78 -4.80 -4.76
N THR A 207 8.69 -4.62 -3.81
CA THR A 207 10.10 -4.98 -4.00
C THR A 207 10.24 -6.51 -3.99
N PRO A 208 11.33 -7.09 -4.53
CA PRO A 208 11.56 -8.54 -4.45
C PRO A 208 11.56 -9.09 -3.02
N ALA A 209 12.15 -8.34 -2.06
CA ALA A 209 12.14 -8.73 -0.66
C ALA A 209 10.74 -8.65 -0.04
N GLY A 210 10.01 -7.57 -0.31
CA GLY A 210 8.63 -7.41 0.15
C GLY A 210 7.69 -8.47 -0.43
N TRP A 211 7.81 -8.77 -1.73
CA TRP A 211 7.07 -9.84 -2.41
C TRP A 211 7.30 -11.19 -1.73
N HIS A 212 8.56 -11.54 -1.47
CA HIS A 212 8.91 -12.79 -0.81
C HIS A 212 8.31 -12.88 0.60
N ALA A 213 8.37 -11.78 1.37
CA ALA A 213 7.80 -11.72 2.71
C ALA A 213 6.27 -11.84 2.69
N ALA A 214 5.57 -11.12 1.81
CA ALA A 214 4.13 -11.22 1.62
C ALA A 214 3.70 -12.64 1.20
N ARG A 215 4.45 -13.28 0.30
CA ARG A 215 4.22 -14.68 -0.10
C ARG A 215 4.40 -15.64 1.07
N GLY A 216 5.41 -15.42 1.91
CA GLY A 216 5.64 -16.17 3.15
C GLY A 216 4.46 -16.05 4.10
N LEU A 217 4.01 -14.82 4.38
CA LEU A 217 2.88 -14.55 5.26
C LEU A 217 1.57 -15.15 4.74
N LEU A 218 1.29 -15.04 3.44
CA LEU A 218 0.08 -15.64 2.85
C LEU A 218 0.08 -17.17 3.02
N ARG A 219 1.23 -17.81 2.80
CA ARG A 219 1.38 -19.25 3.02
C ARG A 219 1.15 -19.61 4.48
N ASP A 220 1.69 -18.83 5.42
CA ASP A 220 1.51 -19.07 6.86
C ASP A 220 0.04 -18.92 7.29
N LEU A 221 -0.71 -18.00 6.67
CA LEU A 221 -2.17 -17.90 6.84
C LEU A 221 -2.89 -19.13 6.28
N TRP A 222 -2.50 -19.63 5.10
CA TRP A 222 -3.13 -20.80 4.49
C TRP A 222 -2.86 -22.10 5.27
N THR A 223 -1.68 -22.24 5.87
CA THR A 223 -1.31 -23.41 6.68
C THR A 223 -1.78 -23.31 8.12
N GLY A 224 -2.33 -22.16 8.55
CA GLY A 224 -2.70 -21.88 9.93
C GLY A 224 -1.51 -21.77 10.88
N CYS A 225 -0.30 -21.51 10.35
CA CYS A 225 0.87 -21.20 11.16
C CYS A 225 0.72 -19.85 11.89
N THR A 226 -0.11 -18.96 11.33
CA THR A 226 -0.57 -17.74 11.99
C THR A 226 -2.01 -17.45 11.60
N THR A 227 -2.74 -16.76 12.47
CA THR A 227 -4.06 -16.21 12.16
C THR A 227 -3.95 -14.77 11.64
N PHE A 228 -5.01 -14.28 10.99
CA PHE A 228 -5.07 -12.89 10.55
C PHE A 228 -4.90 -11.89 11.70
N GLU A 229 -5.54 -12.14 12.85
CA GLU A 229 -5.41 -11.25 14.01
C GLU A 229 -3.99 -11.25 14.58
N GLU A 230 -3.35 -12.41 14.73
CA GLU A 230 -1.96 -12.51 15.20
C GLU A 230 -0.99 -11.77 14.27
N ALA A 231 -1.13 -11.96 12.96
CA ALA A 231 -0.31 -11.26 11.97
C ALA A 231 -0.53 -9.74 12.01
N THR A 232 -1.79 -9.29 12.19
CA THR A 232 -2.11 -7.86 12.29
C THR A 232 -1.56 -7.24 13.59
N VAL A 233 -1.61 -7.98 14.70
CA VAL A 233 -0.93 -7.60 15.96
C VAL A 233 0.58 -7.53 15.78
N ALA A 234 1.17 -8.45 15.04
CA ALA A 234 2.61 -8.44 14.75
C ALA A 234 3.01 -7.19 13.95
N VAL A 235 2.21 -6.77 12.96
CA VAL A 235 2.42 -5.52 12.21
C VAL A 235 2.44 -4.32 13.16
N ARG A 236 1.42 -4.18 14.02
CA ARG A 236 1.31 -3.08 14.99
C ARG A 236 2.52 -3.03 15.94
N LYS A 237 3.01 -4.18 16.38
CA LYS A 237 4.18 -4.28 17.27
C LYS A 237 5.48 -3.90 16.56
N ARG A 238 5.67 -4.32 15.31
CA ARG A 238 6.90 -4.08 14.53
C ARG A 238 7.01 -2.63 14.08
N LEU A 239 5.89 -1.97 13.77
CA LEU A 239 5.89 -0.64 13.14
C LEU A 239 6.63 0.46 13.94
N PRO A 240 6.35 0.71 15.24
CA PRO A 240 7.09 1.73 16.00
C PRO A 240 8.61 1.47 16.03
N ALA A 241 9.01 0.22 16.24
CA ALA A 241 10.42 -0.18 16.23
C ALA A 241 11.06 0.02 14.85
N ALA A 242 10.35 -0.29 13.76
CA ALA A 242 10.83 -0.09 12.40
C ALA A 242 10.97 1.40 12.02
N LEU A 243 10.19 2.29 12.66
CA LEU A 243 10.37 3.74 12.58
C LEU A 243 11.57 4.25 13.42
N GLY A 244 12.09 3.41 14.32
CA GLY A 244 13.14 3.75 15.28
C GLY A 244 12.62 4.51 16.49
N LEU A 245 11.33 4.41 16.80
CA LEU A 245 10.75 5.00 18.01
C LEU A 245 11.15 4.16 19.21
N GLU A 246 11.99 4.74 20.05
CA GLU A 246 12.43 4.12 21.30
C GLU A 246 11.74 4.80 22.50
N PRO A 247 11.39 4.07 23.57
CA PRO A 247 10.67 4.63 24.71
C PRO A 247 11.34 5.87 25.34
N HIS A 248 12.67 5.90 25.40
CA HIS A 248 13.42 7.02 25.98
C HIS A 248 13.29 8.35 25.20
N MET A 249 12.80 8.30 23.95
CA MET A 249 12.57 9.51 23.14
C MET A 249 11.26 10.22 23.51
N LEU A 250 10.41 9.55 24.28
CA LEU A 250 9.07 10.01 24.62
C LEU A 250 8.93 10.24 26.13
N PRO A 251 8.09 11.20 26.56
CA PRO A 251 7.65 11.28 27.95
C PRO A 251 7.02 9.96 28.39
N ALA A 252 7.21 9.57 29.65
CA ALA A 252 6.67 8.30 30.19
C ALA A 252 5.15 8.17 30.01
N ALA A 253 4.43 9.29 30.09
CA ALA A 253 2.98 9.34 29.85
C ALA A 253 2.57 8.94 28.43
N GLU A 254 3.50 8.96 27.46
CA GLU A 254 3.24 8.71 26.04
C GLU A 254 3.88 7.41 25.51
N HIS A 255 4.37 6.52 26.38
CA HIS A 255 5.08 5.29 25.96
C HIS A 255 4.18 4.26 25.26
N ASP A 256 2.90 4.18 25.64
CA ASP A 256 1.96 3.16 25.13
C ASP A 256 1.22 3.63 23.88
N ILE A 257 1.99 3.90 22.81
CA ILE A 257 1.45 4.35 21.53
C ILE A 257 0.59 3.24 20.90
N GLN A 258 -0.66 3.59 20.61
CA GLN A 258 -1.57 2.72 19.88
C GLN A 258 -1.39 2.89 18.38
N VAL A 259 -1.50 1.80 17.62
CA VAL A 259 -1.35 1.78 16.17
C VAL A 259 -2.66 1.31 15.54
N VAL A 260 -3.34 2.20 14.82
CA VAL A 260 -4.51 1.85 14.00
C VAL A 260 -4.06 1.71 12.56
N LEU A 261 -4.29 0.56 11.93
CA LEU A 261 -3.93 0.36 10.52
C LEU A 261 -5.03 0.94 9.62
N HIS A 262 -4.62 1.50 8.49
CA HIS A 262 -5.55 2.08 7.52
C HIS A 262 -5.17 1.70 6.09
N PRO A 263 -6.16 1.54 5.20
CA PRO A 263 -5.90 1.34 3.78
C PRO A 263 -5.08 2.47 3.16
N SER A 264 -5.27 3.74 3.48
CA SER A 264 -4.41 4.81 2.95
C SER A 264 -4.19 5.95 3.95
N GLY A 265 -3.22 6.82 3.64
CA GLY A 265 -3.00 8.04 4.43
C GLY A 265 -4.19 9.01 4.42
N SER A 266 -5.07 8.94 3.41
CA SER A 266 -6.31 9.74 3.41
C SER A 266 -7.39 9.10 4.29
N ASP A 267 -7.51 7.78 4.30
CA ASP A 267 -8.45 7.08 5.21
C ASP A 267 -8.08 7.31 6.69
N ALA A 268 -6.77 7.45 6.95
CA ALA A 268 -6.21 7.67 8.27
C ALA A 268 -6.67 8.98 8.94
N GLU A 269 -7.14 9.98 8.17
CA GLU A 269 -7.64 11.26 8.67
C GLU A 269 -8.92 11.15 9.52
N LEU A 270 -9.66 10.04 9.37
CA LEU A 270 -10.90 9.81 10.13
C LEU A 270 -10.62 9.64 11.63
N VAL A 271 -9.47 9.07 12.00
CA VAL A 271 -9.11 8.84 13.42
C VAL A 271 -8.85 10.17 14.15
N PRO A 272 -7.98 11.09 13.67
CA PRO A 272 -7.85 12.42 14.25
C PRO A 272 -9.18 13.17 14.38
N LEU A 273 -10.05 13.09 13.37
CA LEU A 273 -11.36 13.76 13.43
C LEU A 273 -12.23 13.20 14.56
N ALA A 274 -12.33 11.88 14.69
CA ALA A 274 -13.11 11.27 15.76
C ALA A 274 -12.57 11.62 17.16
N ILE A 275 -11.24 11.66 17.32
CA ILE A 275 -10.60 12.13 18.57
C ILE A 275 -10.98 13.60 18.82
N ALA A 276 -10.94 14.44 17.80
CA ALA A 276 -11.26 15.86 17.92
C ALA A 276 -12.73 16.11 18.28
N GLU A 277 -13.67 15.37 17.68
CA GLU A 277 -15.10 15.48 18.01
C GLU A 277 -15.37 15.05 19.46
N ALA A 278 -14.78 13.94 19.92
CA ALA A 278 -14.89 13.49 21.30
C ALA A 278 -14.34 14.53 22.28
N ARG A 279 -13.14 15.08 22.01
CA ARG A 279 -12.54 16.13 22.85
C ARG A 279 -13.33 17.43 22.82
N ALA A 280 -13.81 17.84 21.65
CA ALA A 280 -14.63 19.04 21.49
C ALA A 280 -15.87 18.97 22.38
N ALA A 281 -16.53 17.80 22.43
CA ALA A 281 -17.66 17.57 23.33
C ALA A 281 -17.25 17.65 24.81
N GLU A 282 -16.14 17.02 25.20
CA GLU A 282 -15.64 17.04 26.59
C GLU A 282 -15.33 18.46 27.09
N VAL A 283 -14.76 19.32 26.25
CA VAL A 283 -14.39 20.70 26.62
C VAL A 283 -15.49 21.73 26.32
N GLY A 284 -16.66 21.30 25.84
CA GLY A 284 -17.80 22.17 25.55
C GLY A 284 -17.59 23.13 24.36
N CYS A 285 -16.84 22.72 23.34
CA CYS A 285 -16.66 23.48 22.10
C CYS A 285 -17.87 23.35 21.17
N SER A 286 -18.12 24.38 20.35
CA SER A 286 -19.27 24.42 19.44
C SER A 286 -19.16 23.47 18.25
N ARG A 287 -17.97 23.40 17.65
CA ARG A 287 -17.66 22.61 16.46
C ARG A 287 -16.17 22.36 16.32
N VAL A 288 -15.81 21.43 15.44
CA VAL A 288 -14.42 21.17 15.04
C VAL A 288 -14.06 22.02 13.81
N ILE A 289 -12.92 22.70 13.87
CA ILE A 289 -12.29 23.38 12.73
C ILE A 289 -10.98 22.66 12.41
N ASN A 290 -10.93 22.01 11.25
CA ASN A 290 -9.77 21.27 10.80
C ASN A 290 -8.93 22.12 9.85
N ILE A 291 -7.76 22.55 10.29
CA ILE A 291 -6.83 23.37 9.50
C ILE A 291 -5.85 22.43 8.79
N ILE A 292 -6.05 22.26 7.49
CA ILE A 292 -5.21 21.40 6.64
C ILE A 292 -4.01 22.20 6.16
N ALA A 293 -2.82 21.73 6.53
CA ALA A 293 -1.58 22.31 6.07
C ALA A 293 -1.17 21.75 4.69
N ALA A 294 -0.43 22.57 3.93
CA ALA A 294 0.08 22.25 2.61
C ALA A 294 -1.00 21.76 1.62
N ALA A 295 -2.20 22.36 1.66
CA ALA A 295 -3.29 22.01 0.75
C ALA A 295 -2.86 22.08 -0.73
N GLY A 296 -3.34 21.12 -1.54
CA GLY A 296 -2.88 20.90 -2.91
C GLY A 296 -1.58 20.10 -3.02
N GLU A 297 -0.76 20.06 -1.98
CA GLU A 297 0.47 19.27 -1.91
C GLU A 297 0.41 18.07 -0.95
N VAL A 298 -0.73 17.83 -0.28
CA VAL A 298 -1.05 16.60 0.46
C VAL A 298 -1.94 15.66 -0.37
N GLY A 299 -2.37 14.54 0.19
CA GLY A 299 -3.30 13.61 -0.49
C GLY A 299 -4.61 14.30 -0.89
N SER A 300 -5.14 14.01 -2.07
CA SER A 300 -6.40 14.64 -2.53
C SER A 300 -7.62 14.24 -1.69
N GLY A 301 -7.55 13.11 -0.98
CA GLY A 301 -8.57 12.68 -0.04
C GLY A 301 -8.42 13.25 1.37
N THR A 302 -7.35 13.99 1.67
CA THR A 302 -7.08 14.51 3.02
C THR A 302 -8.17 15.48 3.49
N ALA A 303 -8.45 16.54 2.72
CA ALA A 303 -9.44 17.55 3.14
C ALA A 303 -10.86 16.98 3.31
N PRO A 304 -11.41 16.15 2.38
CA PRO A 304 -12.71 15.54 2.61
C PRO A 304 -12.73 14.59 3.82
N ALA A 305 -11.74 13.70 3.97
CA ALA A 305 -11.70 12.75 5.08
C ALA A 305 -11.56 13.45 6.44
N ALA A 306 -10.76 14.52 6.50
CA ALA A 306 -10.59 15.37 7.66
C ALA A 306 -11.86 16.15 8.04
N GLY A 307 -12.83 16.26 7.11
CA GLY A 307 -14.18 16.76 7.32
C GLY A 307 -15.23 15.65 7.48
N GLY A 308 -14.83 14.38 7.63
CA GLY A 308 -15.73 13.26 7.82
C GLY A 308 -16.50 12.88 6.55
N ARG A 309 -15.95 13.15 5.36
CA ARG A 309 -16.60 12.93 4.07
C ARG A 309 -15.92 11.85 3.24
N HIS A 310 -16.70 11.14 2.44
CA HIS A 310 -16.19 10.18 1.47
C HIS A 310 -15.48 10.89 0.31
N PHE A 311 -14.23 10.54 0.04
CA PHE A 311 -13.47 11.07 -1.11
C PHE A 311 -13.41 10.10 -2.31
N SER A 312 -13.97 8.90 -2.15
CA SER A 312 -14.11 7.87 -3.16
C SER A 312 -15.50 7.26 -3.07
N ALA A 313 -16.07 6.88 -4.21
CA ALA A 313 -17.32 6.11 -4.26
C ALA A 313 -17.11 4.62 -3.91
N PHE A 314 -15.86 4.19 -3.80
CA PHE A 314 -15.45 2.83 -3.47
C PHE A 314 -14.68 2.89 -2.15
N PRO A 315 -15.35 2.73 -1.01
CA PRO A 315 -14.67 2.60 0.26
C PRO A 315 -13.95 1.23 0.32
N PRO A 316 -12.93 1.08 1.19
CA PRO A 316 -12.18 -0.17 1.31
C PRO A 316 -13.02 -1.40 1.69
N ILE A 317 -14.16 -1.18 2.36
CA ILE A 317 -15.07 -2.22 2.84
C ILE A 317 -16.50 -1.88 2.39
N GLY A 318 -17.24 -2.89 1.97
CA GLY A 318 -18.68 -2.80 1.76
C GLY A 318 -19.05 -2.24 0.39
N ASP A 319 -20.22 -1.59 0.36
CA ASP A 319 -20.88 -1.17 -0.87
C ASP A 319 -20.43 0.22 -1.32
N ARG A 320 -20.82 0.59 -2.54
CA ARG A 320 -20.55 1.93 -3.04
C ARG A 320 -21.24 2.99 -2.21
N VAL A 321 -20.54 4.09 -1.97
CA VAL A 321 -21.04 5.27 -1.24
C VAL A 321 -21.18 6.47 -2.18
N PRO A 322 -22.08 7.42 -1.90
CA PRO A 322 -22.12 8.70 -2.60
C PRO A 322 -20.80 9.45 -2.43
N LEU A 323 -20.24 9.92 -3.54
CA LEU A 323 -19.04 10.75 -3.51
C LEU A 323 -19.34 12.06 -2.75
N ASP A 324 -18.42 12.46 -1.87
CA ASP A 324 -18.52 13.66 -1.04
C ASP A 324 -19.73 13.66 -0.07
N GLY A 325 -20.32 12.48 0.18
CA GLY A 325 -21.28 12.30 1.27
C GLY A 325 -20.58 12.37 2.62
N VAL A 326 -21.24 12.95 3.64
CA VAL A 326 -20.79 12.86 5.03
C VAL A 326 -20.91 11.41 5.48
N ALA A 327 -19.79 10.83 5.92
CA ALA A 327 -19.73 9.47 6.44
C ALA A 327 -20.57 9.38 7.72
N ALA A 328 -21.34 8.30 7.85
CA ALA A 328 -22.40 8.21 8.84
C ALA A 328 -21.91 8.47 10.28
N GLY A 329 -22.55 9.38 10.99
CA GLY A 329 -22.25 9.67 12.40
C GLY A 329 -21.09 10.64 12.66
N PHE A 330 -20.36 11.08 11.64
CA PHE A 330 -19.49 12.25 11.77
C PHE A 330 -20.32 13.54 11.79
N SER A 331 -19.82 14.58 12.47
CA SER A 331 -20.55 15.84 12.58
C SER A 331 -20.62 16.58 11.23
N PRO A 332 -21.81 16.96 10.76
CA PRO A 332 -21.93 17.78 9.55
C PRO A 332 -21.47 19.24 9.76
N THR A 333 -21.22 19.65 11.01
CA THR A 333 -20.77 21.02 11.35
C THR A 333 -19.24 21.17 11.37
N THR A 334 -18.49 20.08 11.16
CA THR A 334 -17.04 20.12 11.02
C THR A 334 -16.66 20.97 9.80
N THR A 335 -15.83 21.98 10.04
CA THR A 335 -15.36 22.89 8.98
C THR A 335 -13.92 22.58 8.64
N VAL A 336 -13.60 22.50 7.35
CA VAL A 336 -12.22 22.27 6.87
C VAL A 336 -11.69 23.56 6.26
N VAL A 337 -10.54 24.01 6.74
CA VAL A 337 -9.83 25.19 6.23
C VAL A 337 -8.55 24.72 5.54
N GLU A 338 -8.51 24.85 4.22
CA GLU A 338 -7.37 24.44 3.40
C GLU A 338 -6.38 25.60 3.21
N LEU A 339 -5.14 25.44 3.70
CA LEU A 339 -4.08 26.43 3.54
C LEU A 339 -3.02 25.92 2.55
N ALA A 340 -3.01 26.51 1.35
CA ALA A 340 -2.01 26.20 0.33
C ALA A 340 -0.63 26.77 0.73
N PRO A 341 0.47 26.02 0.57
CA PRO A 341 1.81 26.46 0.97
C PRO A 341 2.47 27.37 -0.08
N ARG A 342 1.82 27.53 -1.24
CA ARG A 342 2.31 28.28 -2.39
C ARG A 342 1.24 29.27 -2.85
N SER A 343 1.69 30.40 -3.37
CA SER A 343 0.81 31.37 -4.05
C SER A 343 0.36 30.85 -5.41
N SER A 344 -0.56 31.57 -6.06
CA SER A 344 -1.12 31.22 -7.37
C SER A 344 -0.08 31.11 -8.49
N ASN A 345 1.13 31.65 -8.31
CA ASN A 345 2.25 31.54 -9.26
C ASN A 345 3.19 30.35 -8.97
N GLY A 346 2.91 29.54 -7.95
CA GLY A 346 3.73 28.37 -7.57
C GLY A 346 4.89 28.67 -6.60
N ARG A 347 5.07 29.90 -6.15
CA ARG A 347 6.10 30.26 -5.15
C ARG A 347 5.65 29.95 -3.73
N VAL A 348 6.56 29.40 -2.92
CA VAL A 348 6.35 29.16 -1.48
C VAL A 348 6.00 30.46 -0.76
N LEU A 349 5.00 30.40 0.13
CA LEU A 349 4.57 31.53 0.94
C LEU A 349 5.51 31.72 2.14
N THR A 350 6.07 32.91 2.29
CA THR A 350 6.93 33.26 3.44
C THR A 350 6.13 33.62 4.69
N ASP A 351 4.84 33.92 4.54
CA ASP A 351 3.91 34.33 5.61
C ASP A 351 2.98 33.17 6.04
N TYR A 352 3.37 31.92 5.76
CA TYR A 352 2.51 30.75 5.97
C TYR A 352 2.08 30.58 7.44
N ASP A 353 3.01 30.73 8.38
CA ASP A 353 2.71 30.64 9.81
C ASP A 353 1.68 31.69 10.26
N GLN A 354 1.81 32.93 9.76
CA GLN A 354 0.86 34.00 10.04
C GLN A 354 -0.53 33.67 9.48
N ARG A 355 -0.61 32.99 8.33
CA ARG A 355 -1.89 32.53 7.74
C ARG A 355 -2.55 31.46 8.59
N VAL A 356 -1.78 30.51 9.14
CA VAL A 356 -2.31 29.51 10.08
C VAL A 356 -2.89 30.21 11.31
N VAL A 357 -2.14 31.14 11.92
CA VAL A 357 -2.63 31.91 13.07
C VAL A 357 -3.89 32.71 12.72
N ALA A 358 -3.90 33.38 11.57
CA ALA A 358 -5.05 34.17 11.11
C ALA A 358 -6.29 33.30 10.89
N ALA A 359 -6.16 32.09 10.37
CA ALA A 359 -7.27 31.16 10.21
C ALA A 359 -7.90 30.78 11.56
N VAL A 360 -7.08 30.53 12.59
CA VAL A 360 -7.57 30.24 13.94
C VAL A 360 -8.29 31.46 14.53
N VAL A 361 -7.69 32.66 14.43
CA VAL A 361 -8.29 33.90 14.95
C VAL A 361 -9.61 34.22 14.24
N ALA A 362 -9.68 34.04 12.92
CA ALA A 362 -10.90 34.27 12.15
C ALA A 362 -12.03 33.33 12.59
N ALA A 363 -11.74 32.05 12.79
CA ALA A 363 -12.72 31.07 13.25
C ALA A 363 -13.23 31.35 14.68
N GLU A 364 -12.35 31.80 15.59
CA GLU A 364 -12.76 32.24 16.94
C GLU A 364 -13.64 33.49 16.88
N ALA A 365 -13.30 34.46 16.02
CA ALA A 365 -14.09 35.68 15.83
C ALA A 365 -15.48 35.38 15.22
N GLU A 366 -15.55 34.46 14.27
CA GLU A 366 -16.81 34.00 13.67
C GLU A 366 -17.73 33.35 14.71
N ALA A 367 -17.20 32.42 15.51
CA ALA A 367 -17.97 31.77 16.59
C ALA A 367 -18.46 32.80 17.64
N ALA A 368 -17.59 33.74 18.04
CA ALA A 368 -17.97 34.80 18.97
C ALA A 368 -19.06 35.72 18.40
N ALA A 369 -18.97 36.09 17.12
CA ALA A 369 -19.98 36.90 16.45
C ALA A 369 -21.34 36.17 16.32
N ALA A 370 -21.32 34.83 16.21
CA ALA A 370 -22.50 33.98 16.20
C ALA A 370 -23.06 33.69 17.62
N GLY A 371 -22.38 34.13 18.68
CA GLY A 371 -22.76 33.80 20.07
C GLY A 371 -22.54 32.33 20.43
N GLU A 372 -21.70 31.63 19.68
CA GLU A 372 -21.37 30.22 19.89
C GLU A 372 -20.21 30.07 20.89
N ALA A 373 -20.12 28.88 21.52
CA ALA A 373 -18.92 28.50 22.25
C ALA A 373 -17.68 28.51 21.32
N ALA A 374 -16.49 28.62 21.90
CA ALA A 374 -15.26 28.61 21.12
C ALA A 374 -15.11 27.27 20.34
N PRO A 375 -14.57 27.28 19.12
CA PRO A 375 -14.31 26.07 18.36
C PRO A 375 -13.15 25.26 18.94
N PHE A 376 -13.16 23.97 18.63
CA PHE A 376 -12.04 23.04 18.82
C PHE A 376 -11.23 22.97 17.52
N PHE A 377 -9.91 23.02 17.60
CA PHE A 377 -9.04 23.04 16.42
C PHE A 377 -8.30 21.72 16.21
N VAL A 378 -8.30 21.22 14.99
CA VAL A 378 -7.31 20.24 14.53
C VAL A 378 -6.27 21.00 13.74
N LEU A 379 -5.02 21.01 14.22
CA LEU A 379 -3.90 21.67 13.54
C LEU A 379 -3.04 20.62 12.86
N HIS A 380 -3.05 20.61 11.53
CA HIS A 380 -2.11 19.77 10.78
C HIS A 380 -0.74 20.41 10.68
N ALA A 381 0.27 19.58 10.86
CA ALA A 381 1.63 19.78 10.39
C ALA A 381 1.94 18.73 9.32
N VAL A 382 2.66 19.13 8.27
CA VAL A 382 3.06 18.24 7.19
C VAL A 382 4.56 18.05 7.23
N ASP A 383 5.00 16.81 7.39
CA ASP A 383 6.41 16.41 7.35
C ASP A 383 6.78 15.83 5.98
N GLY A 384 6.97 16.75 5.03
CA GLY A 384 7.24 16.42 3.64
C GLY A 384 5.95 16.41 2.81
N SER A 385 5.62 17.56 2.23
CA SER A 385 4.59 17.65 1.19
C SER A 385 5.00 16.82 -0.04
N LYS A 386 4.14 16.76 -1.08
CA LYS A 386 4.51 16.15 -2.37
C LYS A 386 5.81 16.72 -2.94
N THR A 387 6.15 17.98 -2.68
CA THR A 387 7.43 18.60 -3.08
C THR A 387 8.50 18.61 -1.97
N GLY A 388 8.16 18.17 -0.75
CA GLY A 388 9.07 18.02 0.38
C GLY A 388 9.06 19.17 1.39
N LEU A 389 8.08 20.08 1.30
CA LEU A 389 7.90 21.18 2.25
C LEU A 389 7.54 20.67 3.64
N ARG A 390 7.98 21.40 4.67
CA ARG A 390 7.58 21.21 6.07
C ARG A 390 6.88 22.47 6.54
N VAL A 391 5.59 22.36 6.86
CA VAL A 391 4.77 23.50 7.29
C VAL A 391 3.65 23.04 8.23
N PRO A 392 3.20 23.90 9.16
CA PRO A 392 3.83 25.17 9.57
C PRO A 392 5.13 24.95 10.35
N SER A 393 5.78 26.02 10.81
CA SER A 393 6.98 25.89 11.66
C SER A 393 6.64 25.31 13.03
N VAL A 394 7.62 24.63 13.65
CA VAL A 394 7.51 24.12 15.03
C VAL A 394 7.21 25.22 16.05
N SER A 395 7.72 26.44 15.83
CA SER A 395 7.44 27.60 16.68
C SER A 395 5.98 28.05 16.60
N ALA A 396 5.39 28.06 15.40
CA ALA A 396 3.98 28.40 15.23
C ALA A 396 3.08 27.34 15.89
N ILE A 397 3.46 26.06 15.77
CA ILE A 397 2.77 24.94 16.42
C ILE A 397 2.79 25.07 17.94
N ASP A 398 3.98 25.27 18.53
CA ASP A 398 4.10 25.41 20.00
C ASP A 398 3.34 26.66 20.49
N ALA A 399 3.42 27.80 19.79
CA ALA A 399 2.69 29.01 20.14
C ALA A 399 1.16 28.82 20.10
N LEU A 400 0.63 28.19 19.05
CA LEU A 400 -0.81 27.91 18.93
C LEU A 400 -1.27 26.88 19.96
N ARG A 401 -0.47 25.83 20.23
CA ARG A 401 -0.82 24.83 21.25
C ARG A 401 -0.92 25.46 22.63
N THR A 402 0.04 26.31 23.00
CA THR A 402 0.01 27.04 24.26
C THR A 402 -1.19 27.99 24.34
N ARG A 403 -1.53 28.69 23.25
CA ARG A 403 -2.64 29.65 23.21
C ARG A 403 -4.02 28.99 23.32
N LEU A 404 -4.21 27.86 22.62
CA LEU A 404 -5.50 27.16 22.54
C LEU A 404 -5.73 26.22 23.72
N GLY A 405 -4.66 25.78 24.39
CA GLY A 405 -4.73 24.91 25.56
C GLY A 405 -5.42 23.58 25.22
N PRO A 406 -6.51 23.19 25.93
CA PRO A 406 -7.19 21.92 25.67
C PRO A 406 -8.05 21.93 24.40
N ARG A 407 -8.27 23.07 23.75
CA ARG A 407 -9.12 23.20 22.54
C ARG A 407 -8.39 22.87 21.24
N VAL A 408 -7.33 22.07 21.29
CA VAL A 408 -6.53 21.75 20.11
C VAL A 408 -6.06 20.30 20.11
N LEU A 409 -6.09 19.69 18.94
CA LEU A 409 -5.42 18.44 18.61
C LEU A 409 -4.36 18.72 17.54
N LEU A 410 -3.12 18.32 17.80
CA LEU A 410 -2.06 18.37 16.81
C LEU A 410 -2.07 17.08 15.99
N VAL A 411 -1.94 17.21 14.68
CA VAL A 411 -1.85 16.08 13.76
C VAL A 411 -0.60 16.26 12.90
N LEU A 412 0.22 15.22 12.79
CA LEU A 412 1.35 15.18 11.88
C LEU A 412 1.04 14.28 10.69
N ASP A 413 0.88 14.85 9.51
CA ASP A 413 0.98 14.10 8.26
C ASP A 413 2.47 13.83 7.96
N ALA A 414 2.92 12.65 8.40
CA ALA A 414 4.23 12.09 8.08
C ALA A 414 4.11 10.99 7.02
N CYS A 415 3.10 11.05 6.14
CA CYS A 415 2.83 9.98 5.18
C CYS A 415 3.96 9.82 4.13
N GLN A 416 4.88 10.77 3.98
CA GLN A 416 6.10 10.55 3.18
C GLN A 416 7.12 9.64 3.87
N CYS A 417 7.12 9.60 5.20
CA CYS A 417 8.09 8.89 6.06
C CYS A 417 9.55 9.18 5.66
N ARG A 418 9.89 10.46 5.49
CA ARG A 418 11.23 10.93 5.04
C ARG A 418 12.01 11.61 6.16
N SER A 419 11.67 11.29 7.40
CA SER A 419 12.25 11.89 8.60
C SER A 419 12.67 10.82 9.59
N ASP A 420 13.52 11.24 10.50
CA ASP A 420 14.03 10.39 11.55
C ASP A 420 13.04 10.23 12.71
N ALA A 421 13.41 9.39 13.68
CA ALA A 421 12.55 9.10 14.82
C ALA A 421 12.43 10.31 15.76
N ALA A 422 13.40 11.22 15.77
CA ALA A 422 13.37 12.40 16.61
C ALA A 422 12.28 13.38 16.17
N GLU A 423 12.04 13.51 14.85
CA GLU A 423 10.88 14.26 14.34
C GLU A 423 9.58 13.67 14.88
N LEU A 424 9.35 12.36 14.67
CA LEU A 424 8.11 11.71 15.09
C LEU A 424 7.93 11.78 16.61
N ALA A 425 9.01 11.56 17.37
CA ALA A 425 8.98 11.63 18.83
C ALA A 425 8.68 13.04 19.36
N TRP A 426 9.15 14.10 18.68
CA TRP A 426 8.83 15.48 19.06
C TRP A 426 7.32 15.76 19.02
N TYR A 427 6.64 15.26 17.99
CA TYR A 427 5.19 15.39 17.82
C TYR A 427 4.42 14.47 18.79
N LEU A 428 4.78 13.18 18.85
CA LEU A 428 4.14 12.21 19.75
C LEU A 428 4.26 12.65 21.22
N GLY A 429 5.43 13.15 21.64
CA GLY A 429 5.64 13.69 22.98
C GLY A 429 4.84 14.96 23.31
N ARG A 430 4.16 15.55 22.33
CA ARG A 430 3.21 16.67 22.48
C ARG A 430 1.75 16.22 22.36
N GLY A 431 1.50 14.91 22.42
CA GLY A 431 0.17 14.32 22.26
C GLY A 431 -0.38 14.41 20.84
N ALA A 432 0.49 14.57 19.83
CA ALA A 432 0.06 14.62 18.44
C ALA A 432 -0.31 13.23 17.91
N VAL A 433 -1.35 13.17 17.08
CA VAL A 433 -1.67 11.99 16.28
C VAL A 433 -0.80 12.00 15.03
N VAL A 434 -0.11 10.90 14.71
CA VAL A 434 0.84 10.85 13.59
C VAL A 434 0.37 9.87 12.52
N LEU A 435 0.25 10.35 11.29
CA LEU A 435 -0.14 9.54 10.13
C LEU A 435 1.11 9.13 9.36
N VAL A 436 1.24 7.83 9.08
CA VAL A 436 2.40 7.27 8.36
C VAL A 436 1.94 6.36 7.23
N THR A 437 2.80 6.18 6.21
CA THR A 437 2.58 5.15 5.19
C THR A 437 3.90 4.47 4.80
N ALA A 438 3.85 3.17 4.52
CA ALA A 438 5.03 2.47 3.97
C ALA A 438 5.15 2.60 2.44
N SER A 439 4.09 3.06 1.75
CA SER A 439 4.01 3.03 0.29
C SER A 439 4.75 4.15 -0.44
N LYS A 440 5.46 5.00 0.30
CA LYS A 440 6.27 6.10 -0.23
C LYS A 440 7.75 5.79 -0.04
N PHE A 441 8.44 6.41 0.92
CA PHE A 441 9.89 6.23 1.08
C PHE A 441 10.29 4.76 1.20
N PHE A 442 9.52 3.93 1.90
CA PHE A 442 9.83 2.51 2.09
C PHE A 442 9.45 1.59 0.92
N ALA A 443 8.90 2.14 -0.18
CA ALA A 443 8.59 1.40 -1.40
C ALA A 443 7.66 0.18 -1.22
N ALA A 444 6.78 0.20 -0.22
CA ALA A 444 5.69 -0.76 -0.17
C ALA A 444 4.69 -0.53 -1.32
N PRO A 445 3.86 -1.53 -1.67
CA PRO A 445 2.70 -1.29 -2.51
C PRO A 445 1.80 -0.18 -1.95
N GLY A 446 1.16 0.57 -2.85
CA GLY A 446 0.18 1.60 -2.49
C GLY A 446 -0.90 1.06 -1.56
N PHE A 447 -1.47 1.92 -0.73
CA PHE A 447 -2.50 1.55 0.27
C PHE A 447 -1.98 0.81 1.51
N CYS A 448 -0.97 1.40 2.15
CA CYS A 448 -0.34 0.86 3.36
C CYS A 448 -0.17 1.99 4.40
N GLY A 449 -1.26 2.38 5.06
CA GLY A 449 -1.30 3.49 6.03
C GLY A 449 -1.47 3.03 7.49
N ALA A 450 -1.07 3.88 8.42
CA ALA A 450 -1.34 3.71 9.86
C ALA A 450 -1.39 5.05 10.58
N VAL A 451 -2.05 5.04 11.74
CA VAL A 451 -2.17 6.15 12.67
C VAL A 451 -1.52 5.74 13.99
N LEU A 452 -0.51 6.50 14.41
CA LEU A 452 0.08 6.40 15.74
C LEU A 452 -0.67 7.35 16.68
N VAL A 453 -1.32 6.79 17.69
CA VAL A 453 -2.15 7.52 18.65
C VAL A 453 -1.46 7.43 20.02
N PRO A 454 -0.88 8.53 20.52
CA PRO A 454 -0.29 8.53 21.86
C PRO A 454 -1.39 8.45 22.93
N PRO A 455 -1.10 7.91 24.13
CA PRO A 455 -2.05 7.77 25.23
C PRO A 455 -2.89 9.02 25.52
N SER A 456 -2.30 10.22 25.51
CA SER A 456 -3.05 11.45 25.75
C SER A 456 -4.14 11.68 24.69
N ALA A 457 -3.88 11.32 23.43
CA ALA A 457 -4.84 11.40 22.32
C ALA A 457 -5.85 10.25 22.30
N ALA A 458 -5.47 9.05 22.75
CA ALA A 458 -6.32 7.88 22.76
C ALA A 458 -7.46 7.97 23.79
N GLY A 459 -7.20 8.62 24.94
CA GLY A 459 -8.11 8.69 26.09
C GLY A 459 -9.60 8.89 25.74
N PRO A 460 -9.98 9.95 24.99
CA PRO A 460 -11.36 10.21 24.61
C PRO A 460 -12.04 9.06 23.85
N LEU A 461 -11.33 8.40 22.93
CA LEU A 461 -11.89 7.25 22.19
C LEU A 461 -11.97 5.97 23.02
N SER A 462 -11.32 5.93 24.19
CA SER A 462 -11.40 4.79 25.11
C SER A 462 -12.49 4.97 26.17
N THR A 463 -12.96 6.20 26.41
CA THR A 463 -13.96 6.53 27.45
C THR A 463 -15.36 6.74 26.90
N VAL A 464 -15.51 7.09 25.62
CA VAL A 464 -16.83 7.22 24.99
C VAL A 464 -17.54 5.87 24.83
N PRO A 465 -18.88 5.83 24.91
CA PRO A 465 -19.64 4.64 24.54
C PRO A 465 -19.39 4.25 23.08
N THR A 466 -19.39 2.95 22.79
CA THR A 466 -19.24 2.40 21.44
C THR A 466 -20.25 3.01 20.44
N GLU A 467 -21.45 3.32 20.90
CA GLU A 467 -22.54 3.91 20.11
C GLU A 467 -22.27 5.35 19.69
N ALA A 468 -21.36 6.05 20.38
CA ALA A 468 -20.92 7.40 20.06
C ALA A 468 -19.81 7.42 19.00
N ILE A 469 -19.22 6.27 18.67
CA ILE A 469 -18.24 6.18 17.59
C ILE A 469 -18.95 6.35 16.23
N PRO A 470 -18.46 7.23 15.33
CA PRO A 470 -19.04 7.40 14.00
C PRO A 470 -19.16 6.08 13.24
N ARG A 471 -20.37 5.74 12.81
CA ARG A 471 -20.65 4.49 12.07
C ARG A 471 -19.94 4.43 10.72
N GLY A 472 -19.57 5.57 10.15
CA GLY A 472 -18.83 5.69 8.89
C GLY A 472 -17.46 5.03 8.92
N PHE A 473 -16.86 4.78 10.10
CA PHE A 473 -15.65 3.96 10.17
C PHE A 473 -15.83 2.55 9.60
N ARG A 474 -17.06 2.00 9.63
CA ARG A 474 -17.36 0.64 9.14
C ARG A 474 -17.15 0.47 7.63
N ASP A 475 -17.11 1.58 6.89
CA ASP A 475 -16.81 1.58 5.45
C ASP A 475 -15.30 1.46 5.20
N TYR A 476 -14.47 1.77 6.20
CA TYR A 476 -13.01 1.84 6.06
C TYR A 476 -12.25 0.79 6.86
N LEU A 477 -12.79 0.36 8.00
CA LEU A 477 -12.10 -0.49 8.98
C LEU A 477 -12.99 -1.64 9.48
N THR A 478 -12.35 -2.75 9.81
CA THR A 478 -12.88 -3.79 10.69
C THR A 478 -12.23 -3.69 12.07
N CYS A 479 -12.73 -4.49 13.01
CA CYS A 479 -12.15 -4.55 14.34
C CYS A 479 -10.68 -5.01 14.32
N SER A 480 -10.24 -5.75 13.29
CA SER A 480 -8.88 -6.25 13.18
C SER A 480 -7.85 -5.16 12.93
N GLU A 481 -8.19 -4.04 12.31
CA GLU A 481 -7.28 -2.91 12.10
C GLU A 481 -7.02 -2.09 13.38
N VAL A 482 -7.88 -2.23 14.39
CA VAL A 482 -7.87 -1.44 15.63
C VAL A 482 -7.28 -2.25 16.79
N PRO A 483 -6.36 -1.69 17.60
CA PRO A 483 -5.76 -2.41 18.72
C PRO A 483 -6.76 -2.67 19.85
N HIS A 484 -6.55 -3.75 20.61
CA HIS A 484 -7.40 -4.11 21.75
C HIS A 484 -7.45 -3.04 22.86
N ALA A 485 -6.42 -2.19 22.97
CA ALA A 485 -6.39 -1.09 23.92
C ALA A 485 -7.32 0.09 23.56
N MET A 486 -8.02 0.02 22.41
CA MET A 486 -9.05 0.98 22.00
C MET A 486 -10.42 0.27 21.91
N PRO A 487 -10.99 -0.20 23.03
CA PRO A 487 -12.14 -1.09 23.02
C PRO A 487 -13.42 -0.47 22.45
N ALA A 488 -13.66 0.83 22.63
CA ALA A 488 -14.87 1.47 22.10
C ALA A 488 -14.84 1.53 20.57
N LEU A 489 -13.73 2.02 20.00
CA LEU A 489 -13.53 2.02 18.54
C LEU A 489 -13.56 0.59 18.00
N ARG A 490 -12.85 -0.36 18.61
CA ARG A 490 -12.82 -1.74 18.15
C ARG A 490 -14.19 -2.41 18.19
N GLY A 491 -14.97 -2.17 19.26
CA GLY A 491 -16.31 -2.71 19.44
C GLY A 491 -17.36 -2.11 18.49
N ALA A 492 -17.09 -0.92 17.93
CA ALA A 492 -18.00 -0.27 16.98
C ALA A 492 -17.93 -0.86 15.57
N LEU A 493 -16.87 -1.62 15.27
CA LEU A 493 -16.52 -2.08 13.92
C LEU A 493 -16.96 -3.52 13.65
N PRO A 494 -17.23 -3.87 12.38
CA PRO A 494 -17.53 -5.25 11.99
C PRO A 494 -16.33 -6.17 12.24
N ALA A 495 -16.61 -7.46 12.45
CA ALA A 495 -15.56 -8.47 12.62
C ALA A 495 -14.86 -8.89 11.33
N GLY A 496 -15.40 -8.51 10.16
CA GLY A 496 -14.85 -8.86 8.86
C GLY A 496 -15.55 -8.10 7.73
N PRO A 497 -15.11 -8.30 6.48
CA PRO A 497 -14.09 -9.26 6.04
C PRO A 497 -12.66 -8.86 6.42
N ASN A 498 -11.76 -9.85 6.57
CA ASN A 498 -10.35 -9.58 6.81
C ASN A 498 -9.69 -8.91 5.60
N ASN A 499 -9.03 -7.77 5.81
CA ASN A 499 -8.29 -7.10 4.76
C ASN A 499 -6.90 -7.74 4.55
N ILE A 500 -6.88 -8.91 3.90
CA ILE A 500 -5.64 -9.65 3.57
C ILE A 500 -4.70 -8.76 2.77
N GLY A 501 -5.22 -7.96 1.83
CA GLY A 501 -4.44 -7.02 1.04
C GLY A 501 -3.64 -6.04 1.89
N LEU A 502 -4.28 -5.37 2.84
CA LEU A 502 -3.61 -4.44 3.75
C LEU A 502 -2.50 -5.12 4.55
N LEU A 503 -2.76 -6.33 5.04
CA LEU A 503 -1.78 -7.11 5.79
C LEU A 503 -0.54 -7.45 4.93
N LEU A 504 -0.73 -7.93 3.70
CA LEU A 504 0.37 -8.24 2.78
C LEU A 504 1.17 -6.99 2.38
N ARG A 505 0.49 -5.86 2.17
CA ARG A 505 1.14 -4.57 1.89
C ARG A 505 1.99 -4.09 3.06
N TRP A 506 1.51 -4.27 4.29
CA TRP A 506 2.28 -3.99 5.49
C TRP A 506 3.48 -4.91 5.66
N GLU A 507 3.36 -6.20 5.32
CA GLU A 507 4.50 -7.12 5.36
C GLU A 507 5.58 -6.72 4.34
N CYS A 508 5.19 -6.31 3.13
CA CYS A 508 6.10 -5.70 2.16
C CYS A 508 6.81 -4.48 2.75
N GLY A 509 6.05 -3.56 3.36
CA GLY A 509 6.57 -2.32 3.91
C GLY A 509 7.51 -2.52 5.09
N LEU A 510 7.11 -3.31 6.09
CA LEU A 510 7.90 -3.59 7.28
C LEU A 510 9.23 -4.27 6.92
N THR A 511 9.22 -5.18 5.95
CA THR A 511 10.45 -5.80 5.45
C THR A 511 11.46 -4.73 4.99
N GLU A 512 11.00 -3.75 4.20
CA GLU A 512 11.87 -2.68 3.72
C GLU A 512 12.27 -1.69 4.81
N MET A 513 11.36 -1.37 5.73
CA MET A 513 11.63 -0.52 6.89
C MET A 513 12.71 -1.14 7.79
N GLU A 514 12.61 -2.43 8.10
CA GLU A 514 13.56 -3.15 8.94
C GLU A 514 14.93 -3.28 8.27
N LEU A 515 14.98 -3.56 6.97
CA LEU A 515 16.22 -3.57 6.20
C LEU A 515 16.89 -2.19 6.17
N TYR A 516 16.10 -1.12 6.05
CA TYR A 516 16.60 0.25 6.13
C TYR A 516 17.12 0.59 7.53
N ALA A 517 16.35 0.27 8.58
CA ALA A 517 16.70 0.55 9.97
C ALA A 517 18.04 -0.07 10.37
N LYS A 518 18.33 -1.30 9.91
CA LYS A 518 19.60 -2.01 10.13
C LYS A 518 20.84 -1.27 9.60
N GLN A 519 20.69 -0.44 8.57
CA GLN A 519 21.81 0.26 7.90
C GLN A 519 21.78 1.77 8.12
N ARG A 520 20.73 2.30 8.76
CA ARG A 520 20.44 3.74 8.86
C ARG A 520 21.63 4.62 9.22
N SER A 521 22.48 4.18 10.15
CA SER A 521 23.64 4.94 10.64
C SER A 521 24.67 5.29 9.56
N CYS A 522 24.70 4.58 8.42
CA CYS A 522 25.65 4.84 7.34
C CYS A 522 25.02 5.38 6.04
N LEU A 523 23.71 5.59 5.99
CA LEU A 523 23.01 5.97 4.74
C LEU A 523 22.95 7.47 4.49
N ASP A 524 23.14 8.30 5.50
CA ASP A 524 22.96 9.75 5.39
C ASP A 524 23.86 10.42 4.35
N ALA A 525 25.17 10.13 4.38
CA ALA A 525 26.11 10.69 3.42
C ALA A 525 25.87 10.20 1.98
N PRO A 526 25.65 8.89 1.73
CA PRO A 526 25.20 8.39 0.43
C PRO A 526 23.94 9.06 -0.11
N ILE A 527 22.92 9.25 0.73
CA ILE A 527 21.67 9.90 0.35
C ILE A 527 21.92 11.36 -0.07
N ARG A 528 22.69 12.12 0.70
CA ARG A 528 23.10 13.50 0.32
C ARG A 528 23.86 13.52 -1.00
N ALA A 529 24.78 12.59 -1.17
CA ALA A 529 25.59 12.49 -2.39
C ALA A 529 24.71 12.24 -3.61
N TRP A 530 23.73 11.33 -3.52
CA TRP A 530 22.75 11.09 -4.58
C TRP A 530 21.93 12.34 -4.89
N VAL A 531 21.28 12.95 -3.89
CA VAL A 531 20.44 14.15 -4.10
C VAL A 531 21.23 15.26 -4.80
N ARG A 532 22.45 15.55 -4.33
CA ARG A 532 23.33 16.56 -4.92
C ARG A 532 23.68 16.24 -6.38
N ARG A 533 24.00 14.97 -6.69
CA ARG A 533 24.40 14.55 -8.04
C ARG A 533 23.22 14.50 -9.00
N VAL A 534 22.03 14.09 -8.56
CA VAL A 534 20.80 14.19 -9.37
C VAL A 534 20.44 15.64 -9.67
N LYS A 535 20.49 16.54 -8.67
CA LYS A 535 20.32 17.98 -8.90
C LYS A 535 21.32 18.51 -9.95
N ALA A 536 22.58 18.06 -9.91
CA ALA A 536 23.58 18.42 -10.92
C ALA A 536 23.24 17.87 -12.32
N LEU A 537 22.77 16.62 -12.42
CA LEU A 537 22.30 16.05 -13.68
C LEU A 537 21.15 16.88 -14.27
N VAL A 538 20.17 17.28 -13.46
CA VAL A 538 19.06 18.14 -13.94
C VAL A 538 19.60 19.44 -14.55
N ARG A 539 20.56 20.11 -13.90
CA ARG A 539 21.16 21.37 -14.39
C ARG A 539 21.85 21.21 -15.74
N THR A 540 22.47 20.05 -16.00
CA THR A 540 23.09 19.79 -17.32
C THR A 540 22.06 19.66 -18.46
N ARG A 541 20.76 19.58 -18.16
CA ARG A 541 19.64 19.56 -19.13
C ARG A 541 18.89 20.89 -19.20
N GLU A 542 19.37 21.95 -18.55
CA GLU A 542 18.81 23.28 -18.72
C GLU A 542 18.96 23.79 -20.18
N PRO A 543 17.99 24.57 -20.71
CA PRO A 543 16.78 25.05 -20.04
C PRO A 543 15.59 24.06 -20.12
N ARG A 544 15.73 22.89 -20.75
CA ARG A 544 14.63 21.95 -20.99
C ARG A 544 14.03 21.41 -19.69
N LEU A 545 14.88 21.10 -18.73
CA LEU A 545 14.51 20.75 -17.36
C LEU A 545 15.10 21.78 -16.40
N SER A 546 14.39 22.12 -15.34
CA SER A 546 14.91 22.97 -14.25
C SER A 546 14.37 22.54 -12.90
N LEU A 547 15.11 22.79 -11.83
CA LEU A 547 14.68 22.46 -10.47
C LEU A 547 13.56 23.39 -10.01
N LEU A 548 12.58 22.88 -9.25
CA LEU A 548 11.47 23.67 -8.73
C LEU A 548 11.96 24.84 -7.86
N ASP A 549 12.75 24.53 -6.84
CA ASP A 549 13.25 25.48 -5.86
C ASP A 549 14.80 25.39 -5.81
N GLU A 550 15.49 26.39 -6.38
CA GLU A 550 16.96 26.50 -6.33
C GLU A 550 17.46 26.89 -4.93
N CYS A 551 16.60 27.56 -4.14
CA CYS A 551 16.91 28.14 -2.84
C CYS A 551 16.50 27.26 -1.64
N ASP A 552 16.00 26.03 -1.84
CA ASP A 552 15.58 25.15 -0.74
C ASP A 552 16.76 24.71 0.15
N ASP A 553 17.99 24.80 -0.36
CA ASP A 553 19.19 24.61 0.45
C ASP A 553 19.49 25.86 1.34
N CYS A 554 18.90 27.03 1.05
CA CYS A 554 19.08 28.27 1.81
C CYS A 554 18.11 28.42 2.99
N ALA A 555 16.92 27.80 2.97
CA ALA A 555 16.04 27.72 4.14
C ALA A 555 16.61 26.81 5.26
N VAL A 556 17.59 25.97 4.91
CA VAL A 556 18.40 25.21 5.87
C VAL A 556 19.39 26.12 6.62
N ALA A 557 19.72 27.29 6.07
CA ALA A 557 20.68 28.24 6.66
C ALA A 557 20.08 29.11 7.80
N ALA A 558 18.76 29.08 8.03
CA ALA A 558 18.10 29.85 9.09
C ALA A 558 17.81 29.05 10.39
N GLY A 559 18.34 27.83 10.51
CA GLY A 559 18.32 27.03 11.75
C GLY A 559 17.59 25.70 11.60
N THR A 560 18.27 24.60 11.96
CA THR A 560 17.76 23.25 12.30
C THR A 560 16.76 22.51 11.38
N THR A 561 16.21 23.12 10.33
CA THR A 561 15.06 22.59 9.55
C THR A 561 15.31 21.30 8.75
N GLY A 562 16.58 20.94 8.51
CA GLY A 562 16.97 19.72 7.81
C GLY A 562 17.44 18.58 8.71
N ALA A 563 17.76 18.82 9.99
CA ALA A 563 18.53 17.89 10.82
C ALA A 563 17.85 16.51 10.96
N THR A 564 16.52 16.52 11.09
CA THR A 564 15.71 15.31 11.25
C THR A 564 15.27 14.69 9.92
N ARG A 565 15.61 15.27 8.76
CA ARG A 565 15.31 14.64 7.47
C ARG A 565 16.23 13.46 7.26
N VAL A 566 15.75 12.43 6.57
CA VAL A 566 16.61 11.35 6.09
C VAL A 566 17.74 11.94 5.22
N GLY A 567 18.99 11.68 5.58
CA GLY A 567 20.15 12.29 4.94
C GLY A 567 20.32 13.79 5.20
N GLY A 568 19.51 14.42 6.04
CA GLY A 568 19.58 15.86 6.28
C GLY A 568 19.15 16.73 5.10
N VAL A 569 18.47 16.17 4.09
CA VAL A 569 18.12 16.84 2.83
C VAL A 569 16.70 16.49 2.37
N ASN A 570 16.12 17.33 1.50
CA ASN A 570 14.91 16.94 0.78
C ASN A 570 15.25 15.85 -0.26
N THR A 571 14.74 14.65 -0.04
CA THR A 571 14.99 13.47 -0.89
C THR A 571 14.01 13.32 -2.05
N ILE A 572 13.17 14.34 -2.28
CA ILE A 572 12.28 14.48 -3.43
C ILE A 572 12.83 15.59 -4.33
N VAL A 573 13.36 15.23 -5.50
CA VAL A 573 13.85 16.19 -6.49
C VAL A 573 12.71 16.53 -7.45
N SER A 574 12.14 17.73 -7.31
CA SER A 574 11.03 18.22 -8.14
C SER A 574 11.55 18.98 -9.36
N ILE A 575 11.07 18.60 -10.54
CA ILE A 575 11.59 19.05 -11.84
C ILE A 575 10.47 19.71 -12.65
N LYS A 576 10.73 20.92 -13.10
CA LYS A 576 9.93 21.70 -14.05
C LYS A 576 10.36 21.38 -15.47
N PHE A 577 9.42 21.44 -16.40
CA PHE A 577 9.64 21.16 -17.82
C PHE A 577 9.38 22.42 -18.62
N LEU A 578 10.30 22.77 -19.52
CA LEU A 578 10.07 23.80 -20.52
C LEU A 578 9.41 23.20 -21.76
N SER A 579 8.41 23.89 -22.30
CA SER A 579 7.69 23.49 -23.50
C SER A 579 8.60 23.32 -24.72
N GLY A 580 8.15 22.53 -25.70
CA GLY A 580 8.82 22.32 -26.98
C GLY A 580 9.17 23.64 -27.69
N CYS A 581 8.24 24.61 -27.67
CA CYS A 581 8.41 25.96 -28.24
C CYS A 581 9.35 26.88 -27.42
N GLY A 582 9.72 26.49 -26.20
CA GLY A 582 10.61 27.28 -25.32
C GLY A 582 9.95 28.48 -24.63
N GLU A 583 8.65 28.73 -24.84
CA GLU A 583 7.98 29.96 -24.38
C GLU A 583 7.33 29.85 -22.99
N GLY A 584 7.24 28.65 -22.40
CA GLY A 584 6.57 28.46 -21.11
C GLY A 584 6.79 27.10 -20.45
N LEU A 585 6.44 26.99 -19.17
CA LEU A 585 6.49 25.75 -18.41
C LEU A 585 5.29 24.85 -18.73
N LEU A 586 5.49 23.53 -18.77
CA LEU A 586 4.40 22.58 -18.97
C LEU A 586 3.41 22.58 -17.79
N THR A 587 2.13 22.43 -18.11
CA THR A 587 1.06 22.36 -17.12
C THR A 587 0.98 20.98 -16.47
N ALA A 588 0.25 20.86 -15.36
CA ALA A 588 -0.03 19.56 -14.77
C ALA A 588 -0.88 18.64 -15.69
N ALA A 589 -1.59 19.18 -16.69
CA ALA A 589 -2.29 18.36 -17.67
C ALA A 589 -1.32 17.73 -18.66
N ASP A 590 -0.36 18.51 -19.14
CA ASP A 590 0.70 18.05 -20.04
C ASP A 590 1.55 16.98 -19.38
N LEU A 591 1.96 17.21 -18.13
CA LEU A 591 2.75 16.25 -17.38
C LEU A 591 2.01 14.95 -17.05
N ARG A 592 0.67 14.94 -17.00
CA ARG A 592 -0.10 13.69 -16.88
C ARG A 592 0.03 12.82 -18.13
N LYS A 593 0.08 13.44 -19.31
CA LYS A 593 0.35 12.71 -20.56
C LYS A 593 1.77 12.15 -20.54
N LEU A 594 2.76 12.99 -20.25
CA LEU A 594 4.17 12.56 -20.21
C LEU A 594 4.40 11.46 -19.17
N HIS A 595 3.76 11.55 -18.00
CA HIS A 595 3.87 10.55 -16.95
C HIS A 595 3.46 9.15 -17.43
N ARG A 596 2.39 9.03 -18.22
CA ARG A 596 1.99 7.76 -18.83
C ARG A 596 3.05 7.20 -19.77
N TYR A 597 3.69 8.04 -20.60
CA TYR A 597 4.73 7.60 -21.54
C TYR A 597 6.06 7.28 -20.85
N LEU A 598 6.31 7.81 -19.65
CA LEU A 598 7.47 7.41 -18.85
C LEU A 598 7.37 5.93 -18.43
N THR A 599 6.16 5.42 -18.19
CA THR A 599 5.93 4.07 -17.65
C THR A 599 5.80 2.97 -18.71
N CYS A 600 6.10 3.25 -19.98
CA CYS A 600 6.13 2.23 -21.04
C CYS A 600 7.21 2.56 -22.09
N ASP A 601 7.43 1.64 -23.03
CA ASP A 601 8.15 1.95 -24.28
C ASP A 601 7.31 2.94 -25.10
N ALA A 602 7.85 4.14 -25.33
CA ALA A 602 7.19 5.20 -26.08
C ALA A 602 7.80 5.43 -27.48
N SER A 603 8.68 4.54 -27.96
CA SER A 603 9.42 4.69 -29.22
C SER A 603 8.51 4.80 -30.45
N THR A 604 7.36 4.11 -30.42
CA THR A 604 6.33 4.14 -31.46
C THR A 604 5.39 5.33 -31.36
N ALA A 605 5.36 6.02 -30.21
CA ALA A 605 4.55 7.23 -30.00
C ALA A 605 5.22 8.50 -30.51
N LEU A 606 6.54 8.48 -30.75
CA LEU A 606 7.27 9.63 -31.28
C LEU A 606 6.97 9.86 -32.78
N PRO A 607 6.89 11.13 -33.23
CA PRO A 607 6.60 11.46 -34.63
C PRO A 607 7.67 10.89 -35.58
N PRO A 608 7.37 10.70 -36.88
CA PRO A 608 8.34 10.18 -37.87
C PRO A 608 9.66 10.95 -37.92
N THR A 609 9.63 12.25 -37.58
CA THR A 609 10.80 13.14 -37.55
C THR A 609 11.77 12.86 -36.41
N ALA A 610 11.39 12.06 -35.41
CA ALA A 610 12.27 11.71 -34.30
C ALA A 610 13.40 10.78 -34.77
N SER A 611 14.62 11.12 -34.35
CA SER A 611 15.84 10.38 -34.68
C SER A 611 15.86 8.98 -34.04
N ALA A 612 16.72 8.09 -34.53
CA ALA A 612 16.91 6.77 -33.94
C ALA A 612 17.38 6.85 -32.47
N GLU A 613 18.24 7.82 -32.15
CA GLU A 613 18.72 8.07 -30.78
C GLU A 613 17.57 8.50 -29.85
N GLU A 614 16.70 9.41 -30.30
CA GLU A 614 15.53 9.83 -29.54
C GLU A 614 14.55 8.68 -29.30
N ARG A 615 14.34 7.82 -30.31
CA ARG A 615 13.50 6.62 -30.16
C ARG A 615 14.09 5.66 -29.14
N ALA A 616 15.40 5.42 -29.18
CA ALA A 616 16.07 4.56 -28.21
C ALA A 616 15.99 5.13 -26.78
N ALA A 617 16.09 6.46 -26.61
CA ALA A 617 16.04 7.12 -25.32
C ALA A 617 14.67 7.00 -24.60
N VAL A 618 13.59 6.70 -25.33
CA VAL A 618 12.24 6.56 -24.76
C VAL A 618 11.76 5.11 -24.58
N VAL A 619 12.59 4.12 -24.89
CA VAL A 619 12.33 2.69 -24.64
C VAL A 619 12.31 2.35 -23.15
N PRO A 620 13.27 2.81 -22.31
CA PRO A 620 13.36 2.38 -20.92
C PRO A 620 12.09 2.70 -20.11
N VAL A 621 11.64 1.77 -19.27
CA VAL A 621 10.48 1.97 -18.39
C VAL A 621 10.93 2.71 -17.13
N CYS A 622 10.38 3.92 -16.92
CA CYS A 622 10.77 4.83 -15.85
C CYS A 622 9.55 5.18 -14.98
N MET A 623 9.53 4.72 -13.74
CA MET A 623 8.48 5.03 -12.77
C MET A 623 8.90 6.26 -11.95
N VAL A 624 8.21 7.38 -12.11
CA VAL A 624 8.49 8.62 -11.36
C VAL A 624 7.28 9.12 -10.59
N GLY A 625 7.48 10.07 -9.67
CA GLY A 625 6.40 10.65 -8.89
C GLY A 625 5.36 11.33 -9.78
N GLN A 626 4.08 11.10 -9.49
CA GLN A 626 2.98 11.69 -10.26
C GLN A 626 3.05 13.23 -10.30
N PRO A 627 2.49 13.85 -11.36
CA PRO A 627 2.44 15.29 -11.51
C PRO A 627 1.83 15.99 -10.31
N VAL A 628 2.42 17.13 -9.93
CA VAL A 628 1.89 18.04 -8.92
C VAL A 628 1.62 19.38 -9.57
N LYS A 629 0.40 19.90 -9.44
CA LYS A 629 0.03 21.23 -9.94
C LYS A 629 0.52 22.30 -8.96
N LEU A 630 1.33 23.24 -9.44
CA LEU A 630 1.87 24.36 -8.67
C LEU A 630 1.56 25.66 -9.41
N GLY A 631 0.41 26.26 -9.12
CA GLY A 631 -0.05 27.45 -9.82
C GLY A 631 -0.29 27.17 -11.32
N PRO A 632 0.41 27.87 -12.25
CA PRO A 632 0.20 27.71 -13.69
C PRO A 632 0.94 26.51 -14.30
N TYR A 633 1.89 25.89 -13.59
CA TYR A 633 2.71 24.80 -14.11
C TYR A 633 2.60 23.52 -13.28
N GLY A 634 3.17 22.44 -13.79
CA GLY A 634 3.33 21.20 -13.04
C GLY A 634 4.79 20.83 -12.81
N VAL A 635 5.03 19.86 -11.91
CA VAL A 635 6.33 19.20 -11.75
C VAL A 635 6.20 17.68 -11.73
N LEU A 636 7.22 16.99 -12.24
CA LEU A 636 7.46 15.57 -11.96
C LEU A 636 8.59 15.42 -10.94
N ARG A 637 8.65 14.28 -10.25
CA ARG A 637 9.58 14.10 -9.13
C ARG A 637 10.40 12.81 -9.25
N LEU A 638 11.71 12.93 -9.06
CA LEU A 638 12.60 11.80 -8.78
C LEU A 638 12.75 11.69 -7.26
N ALA A 639 12.22 10.62 -6.67
CA ALA A 639 12.21 10.45 -5.22
C ALA A 639 13.03 9.24 -4.79
N MET A 640 13.88 9.46 -3.78
CA MET A 640 14.62 8.38 -3.12
C MET A 640 13.66 7.40 -2.46
N SER A 641 13.96 6.11 -2.54
CA SER A 641 13.34 5.05 -1.73
C SER A 641 14.36 4.44 -0.76
N ALA A 642 13.89 3.73 0.26
CA ALA A 642 14.74 2.97 1.17
C ALA A 642 15.60 1.92 0.44
N PRO A 643 15.07 1.12 -0.52
CA PRO A 643 15.91 0.27 -1.38
C PRO A 643 16.99 1.04 -2.13
N LEU A 644 16.65 2.20 -2.73
CA LEU A 644 17.62 3.02 -3.45
C LEU A 644 18.68 3.59 -2.51
N ALA A 645 18.29 4.04 -1.31
CA ALA A 645 19.19 4.53 -0.29
C ALA A 645 20.24 3.48 0.09
N ARG A 646 19.82 2.21 0.28
CA ARG A 646 20.73 1.09 0.51
C ARG A 646 21.62 0.80 -0.69
N LYS A 647 21.08 0.87 -1.92
CA LYS A 647 21.85 0.66 -3.16
C LYS A 647 22.98 1.68 -3.30
N VAL A 648 22.69 2.97 -3.07
CA VAL A 648 23.68 4.05 -3.22
C VAL A 648 24.71 4.11 -2.10
N ALA A 649 24.56 3.29 -1.05
CA ALA A 649 25.53 3.19 0.04
C ALA A 649 26.92 2.73 -0.42
N THR A 650 27.01 2.09 -1.58
CA THR A 650 28.28 1.70 -2.21
C THR A 650 28.64 2.63 -3.38
N PRO A 651 29.93 2.87 -3.66
CA PRO A 651 30.35 3.68 -4.81
C PRO A 651 29.80 3.15 -6.16
N ALA A 652 29.81 1.83 -6.35
CA ALA A 652 29.29 1.18 -7.55
C ALA A 652 27.77 1.37 -7.67
N GLY A 653 27.02 1.12 -6.59
CA GLY A 653 25.57 1.30 -6.60
C GLY A 653 25.14 2.76 -6.77
N LEU A 654 25.92 3.72 -6.27
CA LEU A 654 25.71 5.15 -6.55
C LEU A 654 25.97 5.50 -8.02
N ALA A 655 27.03 4.95 -8.63
CA ALA A 655 27.34 5.18 -10.04
C ALA A 655 26.21 4.64 -10.93
N GLU A 656 25.81 3.39 -10.72
CA GLU A 656 24.71 2.74 -11.45
C GLU A 656 23.38 3.50 -11.27
N ALA A 657 23.06 3.93 -10.04
CA ALA A 657 21.85 4.71 -9.79
C ALA A 657 21.82 6.02 -10.58
N LEU A 658 22.96 6.69 -10.73
CA LEU A 658 23.07 7.97 -11.45
C LEU A 658 23.07 7.79 -12.97
N GLU A 659 23.59 6.68 -13.48
CA GLU A 659 23.41 6.29 -14.88
C GLU A 659 21.92 6.08 -15.19
N GLN A 660 21.20 5.38 -14.31
CA GLN A 660 19.75 5.24 -14.42
C GLN A 660 19.04 6.60 -14.32
N ASP A 661 19.48 7.50 -13.42
CA ASP A 661 18.90 8.84 -13.30
C ASP A 661 19.10 9.66 -14.57
N ALA A 662 20.27 9.55 -15.23
CA ALA A 662 20.51 10.20 -16.51
C ALA A 662 19.54 9.67 -17.60
N VAL A 663 19.32 8.36 -17.67
CA VAL A 663 18.34 7.75 -18.59
C VAL A 663 16.94 8.30 -18.37
N VAL A 664 16.49 8.41 -17.11
CA VAL A 664 15.17 8.98 -16.78
C VAL A 664 15.08 10.43 -17.25
N LEU A 665 16.11 11.24 -16.99
CA LEU A 665 16.14 12.66 -17.36
C LEU A 665 16.19 12.85 -18.89
N ASP A 666 16.92 12.01 -19.61
CA ASP A 666 16.99 12.08 -21.06
C ASP A 666 15.64 11.69 -21.69
N LYS A 667 15.00 10.64 -21.18
CA LYS A 667 13.61 10.31 -21.56
C LYS A 667 12.65 11.46 -21.28
N MET A 668 12.78 12.13 -20.12
CA MET A 668 11.99 13.32 -19.77
C MET A 668 12.19 14.48 -20.76
N VAL A 669 13.43 14.75 -21.18
CA VAL A 669 13.73 15.79 -22.18
C VAL A 669 13.05 15.47 -23.52
N ILE A 670 13.17 14.23 -24.00
CA ILE A 670 12.58 13.85 -25.30
C ILE A 670 11.06 13.91 -25.24
N LEU A 671 10.44 13.35 -24.20
CA LEU A 671 8.99 13.40 -24.04
C LEU A 671 8.47 14.84 -23.87
N GLY A 672 9.20 15.69 -23.14
CA GLY A 672 8.89 17.11 -23.01
C GLY A 672 8.94 17.87 -24.33
N ARG A 673 9.92 17.56 -25.20
CA ARG A 673 10.06 18.13 -26.54
C ARG A 673 8.85 17.83 -27.43
N TYR A 674 8.33 16.60 -27.35
CA TYR A 674 7.24 16.11 -28.20
C TYR A 674 5.86 16.16 -27.51
N CYS A 675 5.73 16.88 -26.39
CA CYS A 675 4.51 16.88 -25.58
C CYS A 675 3.23 17.25 -26.37
N ASP A 676 3.32 18.19 -27.31
CA ASP A 676 2.17 18.68 -28.08
C ASP A 676 1.66 17.68 -29.13
N VAL A 677 2.51 16.73 -29.55
CA VAL A 677 2.17 15.72 -30.57
C VAL A 677 1.88 14.34 -29.96
N LEU A 678 2.17 14.16 -28.67
CA LEU A 678 1.81 12.95 -27.93
C LEU A 678 0.32 12.96 -27.59
N ALA A 679 -0.37 11.86 -27.91
CA ALA A 679 -1.81 11.71 -27.79
C ALA A 679 -2.31 11.65 -26.34
#